data_AF-A0A9D5T390-F1
#
_entry.id   AF-A0A9D5T390-F1
#
_cell.length_a   1.000
_cell.length_b   1.000
_cell.length_c   1.000
_cell.angle_alpha   90.00
_cell.angle_beta   90.00
_cell.angle_gamma   90.00
#
_symmetry.space_group_name_H-M   'P 1'
#
loop_
_entity.id
_entity.type
_entity.pdbx_description
1 polymer ?
#
loop_
_entity_poly.entity_id
_entity_poly.type
_entity_poly.pdbx_seq_one_letter_code
_entity_poly.pdbx_strand_id
1 'polypeptide(L)'
;MKVRCSGCFEVYDNAFNLCPYCGHAPSAPAKEPYHLAPGSLLAGRYIIGNVLGFGGFGITYKAWDRKLESVVAVKEYFPSGVVNRQPGSQKVVVLSSKSRREFDFGLVRIIEEARNMAQFNSNKNIVNVFEYFEENNTAYIIMEFLNGQPLSDYMQENGGVLPFDKSIDIILNVASALKVIHSKNIIHRDISPDNIYLCKNGNIKLIDFGAAKFSVEQASNYTIILKPGFAPPEQYEQVSKQGPWTDIYALGATLYYMLTGRKPDESTNRKVGDTLPDPVRINPQIPLYISDAVMKAMAIESDLRFSSAEDFAKALRRESKVVPVKKERRRKKNKRFIGLASVFAVIVAVVILFGADMIIRNRASQLKPADIVVWYIDNGDERQKEIYENIVSDFCNEYNNVDVELVGIPEDQYEEKLREAMDEGEAPNVFVSNGFSDKELDDVYDITDVIYPEREFENSLISKFFVDRSRTDCMYLENYDDISDGKRVPVGFNVPVIYINESKLLPGAELPEKVGSLKDITKLIGEEDIIAVNPELEEEFDDVFNKDISGRIVLSDKEKFLNGEAAIYFSDTSEYFETKKMTAKNMGIPLILPLEEEIILYDSFWSVYDSSSEDENEAAEEFLSFMLTETAQNEIYLKDHGKALPINKDSMAAFTGTYGDFSFLTEKEKRFSFDF
;
A
#
# COMPACT_ATOMS: atom_id res chain seq x y z
N MET A 1 17.09 -64.49 44.98
CA MET A 1 16.40 -63.20 45.28
C MET A 1 16.34 -62.43 43.98
N LYS A 2 15.18 -61.91 43.57
CA LYS A 2 15.10 -61.15 42.31
C LYS A 2 15.66 -59.73 42.52
N VAL A 3 16.45 -59.24 41.58
CA VAL A 3 17.04 -57.90 41.59
C VAL A 3 16.72 -57.19 40.27
N ARG A 4 16.61 -55.86 40.31
CA ARG A 4 16.42 -55.01 39.13
C ARG A 4 17.77 -54.54 38.62
N CYS A 5 18.04 -54.71 37.34
CA CYS A 5 19.26 -54.20 36.72
C CYS A 5 19.31 -52.67 36.77
N SER A 6 20.42 -52.09 37.24
CA SER A 6 20.67 -50.63 37.20
C SER A 6 20.84 -50.08 35.78
N GLY A 7 21.19 -50.92 34.80
CA GLY A 7 21.37 -50.52 33.41
C GLY A 7 20.09 -50.59 32.57
N CYS A 8 19.44 -51.75 32.50
CA CYS A 8 18.27 -51.94 31.63
C CYS A 8 16.92 -51.97 32.38
N PHE A 9 16.93 -51.99 33.70
CA PHE A 9 15.74 -52.09 34.58
C PHE A 9 14.91 -53.37 34.48
N GLU A 10 15.39 -54.38 33.74
CA GLU A 10 14.80 -55.71 33.79
C GLU A 10 15.07 -56.40 35.12
N VAL A 11 14.11 -57.22 35.56
CA VAL A 11 14.21 -58.01 36.79
C VAL A 11 14.78 -59.38 36.46
N TYR A 12 15.85 -59.77 37.16
CA TYR A 12 16.53 -61.06 36.98
C TYR A 12 16.91 -61.68 38.33
N ASP A 13 17.36 -62.93 38.31
CA ASP A 13 17.83 -63.60 39.54
C ASP A 13 19.22 -63.09 39.94
N ASN A 14 19.40 -62.71 41.21
CA ASN A 14 20.69 -62.27 41.75
C ASN A 14 21.77 -63.36 41.77
N ALA A 15 21.44 -64.59 41.37
CA ALA A 15 22.43 -65.64 41.10
C ALA A 15 23.36 -65.29 39.91
N PHE A 16 22.94 -64.40 39.00
CA PHE A 16 23.78 -63.98 37.88
C PHE A 16 24.66 -62.77 38.25
N ASN A 17 25.97 -62.89 38.04
CA ASN A 17 26.94 -61.80 38.26
C ASN A 17 26.83 -60.67 37.21
N LEU A 18 26.14 -60.93 36.10
CA LEU A 18 25.87 -59.98 35.01
C LEU A 18 24.39 -60.04 34.68
N CYS A 19 23.79 -58.91 34.34
CA CYS A 19 22.41 -58.89 33.86
C CYS A 19 22.30 -59.72 32.56
N PRO A 20 21.44 -60.75 32.49
CA PRO A 20 21.31 -61.59 31.30
C PRO A 20 20.67 -60.86 30.11
N TYR A 21 20.02 -59.71 30.36
CA TYR A 21 19.34 -58.94 29.32
C TYR A 21 20.21 -57.88 28.65
N CYS A 22 21.16 -57.28 29.38
CA CYS A 22 21.99 -56.19 28.86
C CYS A 22 23.49 -56.29 29.18
N GLY A 23 23.92 -57.35 29.86
CA GLY A 23 25.33 -57.57 30.23
C GLY A 23 25.88 -56.64 31.31
N HIS A 24 25.06 -55.77 31.91
CA HIS A 24 25.52 -54.83 32.93
C HIS A 24 25.91 -55.54 34.24
N ALA A 25 27.09 -55.21 34.77
CA ALA A 25 27.54 -55.64 36.08
C ALA A 25 27.12 -54.60 37.16
N PRO A 26 26.71 -55.01 38.37
CA PRO A 26 26.23 -54.08 39.41
C PRO A 26 27.16 -52.92 39.78
N SER A 27 28.48 -53.09 39.61
CA SER A 27 29.50 -52.09 39.92
C SER A 27 30.21 -51.53 38.67
N ALA A 28 29.64 -51.73 37.47
CA ALA A 28 30.23 -51.24 36.24
C ALA A 28 30.23 -49.70 36.24
N PRO A 29 31.36 -49.04 35.87
CA PRO A 29 31.37 -47.60 35.68
C PRO A 29 30.49 -47.19 34.49
N ALA A 30 30.34 -45.88 34.30
CA ALA A 30 29.72 -45.35 33.10
C ALA A 30 30.45 -45.87 31.84
N LYS A 31 29.71 -46.12 30.75
CA LYS A 31 30.29 -46.66 29.50
C LYS A 31 31.40 -45.78 28.95
N GLU A 32 31.25 -44.46 29.06
CA GLU A 32 32.27 -43.47 28.73
C GLU A 32 32.47 -42.53 29.92
N PRO A 33 33.66 -41.94 30.10
CA PRO A 33 33.98 -41.12 31.28
C PRO A 33 33.08 -39.89 31.45
N TYR A 34 32.53 -39.37 30.35
CA TYR A 34 31.66 -38.19 30.31
C TYR A 34 30.16 -38.53 30.41
N HIS A 35 29.79 -39.82 30.49
CA HIS A 35 28.41 -40.24 30.70
C HIS A 35 28.04 -40.22 32.20
N LEU A 36 26.76 -39.99 32.50
CA LEU A 36 26.22 -40.32 33.82
C LEU A 36 26.33 -41.83 34.09
N ALA A 37 26.71 -42.20 35.30
CA ALA A 37 26.82 -43.60 35.70
C ALA A 37 25.43 -44.20 35.94
N PRO A 38 25.18 -45.46 35.53
CA PRO A 38 23.98 -46.19 35.92
C PRO A 38 23.78 -46.16 37.44
N GLY A 39 22.57 -45.84 37.90
CA GLY A 39 22.23 -45.59 39.30
C GLY A 39 22.22 -44.11 39.71
N SER A 40 22.74 -43.18 38.88
CA SER A 40 22.66 -41.74 39.17
C SER A 40 21.19 -41.30 39.30
N LEU A 41 20.90 -40.49 40.32
CA LEU A 41 19.54 -40.00 40.61
C LEU A 41 19.41 -38.54 40.19
N LEU A 42 18.47 -38.26 39.29
CA LEU A 42 18.11 -36.91 38.86
C LEU A 42 16.74 -36.49 39.41
N ALA A 43 16.60 -35.23 39.79
CA ALA A 43 15.40 -34.61 40.34
C ALA A 43 14.74 -35.42 41.49
N GLY A 44 15.55 -36.19 42.23
CA GLY A 44 15.07 -37.12 43.26
C GLY A 44 14.15 -38.26 42.74
N ARG A 45 13.94 -38.39 41.43
CA ARG A 45 12.91 -39.24 40.81
C ARG A 45 13.44 -40.23 39.78
N TYR A 46 14.35 -39.79 38.91
CA TYR A 46 14.78 -40.57 37.74
C TYR A 46 16.12 -41.24 38.01
N ILE A 47 16.13 -42.58 38.00
CA ILE A 47 17.38 -43.35 38.11
C ILE A 47 17.91 -43.59 36.69
N ILE A 48 19.09 -43.08 36.39
CA ILE A 48 19.77 -43.26 35.10
C ILE A 48 20.24 -44.70 34.94
N GLY A 49 20.09 -45.25 33.74
CA GLY A 49 20.57 -46.57 33.33
C GLY A 49 21.49 -46.48 32.12
N ASN A 50 21.35 -47.41 31.19
CA ASN A 50 22.18 -47.50 30.00
C ASN A 50 21.98 -46.31 29.06
N VAL A 51 23.07 -45.87 28.41
CA VAL A 51 23.02 -44.90 27.32
C VAL A 51 22.33 -45.53 26.11
N LEU A 52 21.35 -44.82 25.57
CA LEU A 52 20.60 -45.19 24.35
C LEU A 52 21.23 -44.57 23.11
N GLY A 53 21.81 -43.37 23.23
CA GLY A 53 22.47 -42.69 22.12
C GLY A 53 23.30 -41.49 22.56
N PHE A 54 24.29 -41.14 21.76
CA PHE A 54 25.14 -39.96 21.91
C PHE A 54 25.22 -39.23 20.58
N GLY A 55 24.91 -37.93 20.57
CA GLY A 55 24.97 -37.09 19.37
C GLY A 55 25.69 -35.77 19.66
N GLY A 56 25.82 -34.92 18.63
CA GLY A 56 26.55 -33.65 18.75
C GLY A 56 26.00 -32.67 19.79
N PHE A 57 24.77 -32.85 20.24
CA PHE A 57 24.06 -31.91 21.13
C PHE A 57 23.64 -32.48 22.48
N GLY A 58 23.78 -33.79 22.69
CA GLY A 58 23.24 -34.39 23.89
C GLY A 58 23.43 -35.90 24.01
N ILE A 59 23.12 -36.38 25.21
CA ILE A 59 23.24 -37.79 25.59
C ILE A 59 21.85 -38.27 25.99
N THR A 60 21.40 -39.37 25.41
CA THR A 60 20.10 -39.97 25.76
C THR A 60 20.31 -41.22 26.57
N TYR A 61 19.67 -41.29 27.73
CA TYR A 61 19.74 -42.39 28.69
C TYR A 61 18.39 -43.10 28.79
N LYS A 62 18.43 -44.41 29.03
CA LYS A 62 17.30 -45.13 29.61
C LYS A 62 17.23 -44.75 31.08
N ALA A 63 16.05 -44.52 31.63
CA ALA A 63 15.88 -44.26 33.06
C ALA A 63 14.64 -44.93 33.63
N TRP A 64 14.65 -45.08 34.96
CA TRP A 64 13.51 -45.57 35.73
C TRP A 64 12.86 -44.40 36.48
N ASP A 65 11.59 -44.15 36.22
CA ASP A 65 10.76 -43.25 37.01
C ASP A 65 10.32 -43.97 38.29
N ARG A 66 10.86 -43.56 39.44
CA ARG A 66 10.53 -44.17 40.72
C ARG A 66 9.11 -43.91 41.20
N LYS A 67 8.45 -42.86 40.71
CA LYS A 67 7.08 -42.51 41.11
C LYS A 67 6.05 -43.26 40.30
N LEU A 68 6.26 -43.34 38.98
CA LEU A 68 5.34 -44.05 38.07
C LEU A 68 5.71 -45.53 37.89
N GLU A 69 6.85 -45.95 38.44
CA GLU A 69 7.39 -47.31 38.31
C GLU A 69 7.46 -47.78 36.85
N SER A 70 7.95 -46.89 35.99
CA SER A 70 8.00 -47.11 34.54
C SER A 70 9.34 -46.67 33.94
N VAL A 71 9.63 -47.19 32.76
CA VAL A 71 10.83 -46.83 32.00
C VAL A 71 10.55 -45.59 31.15
N VAL A 72 11.47 -44.63 31.20
CA VAL A 72 11.47 -43.40 30.40
C VAL A 72 12.82 -43.22 29.70
N ALA A 73 12.86 -42.31 28.72
CA ALA A 73 14.11 -41.83 28.14
C ALA A 73 14.43 -40.42 28.69
N VAL A 74 15.71 -40.17 28.96
CA VAL A 74 16.21 -38.89 29.50
C VAL A 74 17.25 -38.34 28.55
N LYS A 75 16.96 -37.21 27.90
CA LYS A 75 17.92 -36.50 27.04
C LYS A 75 18.57 -35.39 27.84
N GLU A 76 19.88 -35.49 28.01
CA GLU A 76 20.73 -34.45 28.61
C GLU A 76 21.28 -33.53 27.51
N TYR A 77 21.20 -32.22 27.71
CA TYR A 77 21.91 -31.27 26.87
C TYR A 77 23.42 -31.36 27.12
N PHE A 78 24.16 -31.80 26.11
CA PHE A 78 25.59 -32.05 26.21
C PHE A 78 26.24 -31.76 24.84
N PRO A 79 26.41 -30.48 24.47
CA PRO A 79 27.00 -30.11 23.19
C PRO A 79 28.48 -30.53 23.13
N SER A 80 28.78 -31.48 22.24
CA SER A 80 30.13 -32.02 22.06
C SER A 80 31.11 -30.91 21.67
N GLY A 81 32.29 -30.87 22.30
CA GLY A 81 33.31 -29.85 22.05
C GLY A 81 33.04 -28.49 22.70
N VAL A 82 31.88 -28.30 23.34
CA VAL A 82 31.53 -27.10 24.12
C VAL A 82 31.60 -27.40 25.62
N VAL A 83 31.20 -28.61 26.02
CA VAL A 83 31.21 -29.05 27.42
C VAL A 83 31.98 -30.35 27.63
N ASN A 84 32.32 -30.60 28.89
CA ASN A 84 32.85 -31.88 29.35
C ASN A 84 32.34 -32.19 30.77
N ARG A 85 32.55 -33.41 31.24
CA ARG A 85 32.20 -33.89 32.57
C ARG A 85 33.41 -34.55 33.20
N GLN A 86 33.70 -34.21 34.44
CA GLN A 86 34.72 -34.92 35.22
C GLN A 86 34.23 -36.34 35.55
N PRO A 87 35.05 -37.39 35.39
CA PRO A 87 34.67 -38.75 35.75
C PRO A 87 34.15 -38.84 37.19
N GLY A 88 32.98 -39.45 37.38
CA GLY A 88 32.31 -39.58 38.69
C GLY A 88 31.51 -38.35 39.15
N SER A 89 31.61 -37.22 38.44
CA SER A 89 30.77 -36.03 38.70
C SER A 89 29.48 -36.09 37.89
N GLN A 90 28.38 -35.63 38.48
CA GLN A 90 27.14 -35.40 37.74
C GLN A 90 27.10 -34.03 37.07
N LYS A 91 28.01 -33.09 37.39
CA LYS A 91 27.97 -31.73 36.84
C LYS A 91 28.68 -31.59 35.50
N VAL A 92 28.05 -30.87 34.58
CA VAL A 92 28.62 -30.44 33.30
C VAL A 92 29.48 -29.19 33.49
N VAL A 93 30.61 -29.13 32.79
CA VAL A 93 31.58 -28.02 32.80
C VAL A 93 31.78 -27.51 31.38
N VAL A 94 31.63 -26.20 31.19
CA VAL A 94 31.89 -25.54 29.90
C VAL A 94 33.39 -25.40 29.68
N LEU A 95 33.89 -25.81 28.51
CA LEU A 95 35.33 -25.92 28.22
C LEU A 95 36.05 -24.57 28.13
N SER A 96 35.35 -23.50 27.73
CA SER A 96 35.94 -22.17 27.62
C SER A 96 34.92 -21.05 27.87
N SER A 97 35.40 -19.88 28.25
CA SER A 97 34.57 -18.66 28.37
C SER A 97 33.97 -18.23 27.02
N LYS A 98 34.65 -18.48 25.90
CA LYS A 98 34.13 -18.23 24.54
C LYS A 98 32.95 -19.15 24.21
N SER A 99 33.01 -20.41 24.65
CA SER A 99 31.96 -21.42 24.50
C SER A 99 30.77 -21.23 25.43
N ARG A 100 30.88 -20.37 26.46
CA ARG A 100 29.81 -20.14 27.43
C ARG A 100 28.55 -19.54 26.81
N ARG A 101 28.71 -18.54 25.93
CA ARG A 101 27.57 -17.92 25.24
C ARG A 101 26.84 -18.90 24.34
N GLU A 102 27.57 -19.75 23.62
CA GLU A 102 27.01 -20.81 22.79
C GLU A 102 26.24 -21.85 23.63
N PHE A 103 26.82 -22.25 24.77
CA PHE A 103 26.16 -23.17 25.71
C PHE A 103 24.87 -22.58 26.29
N ASP A 104 24.92 -21.37 26.84
CA ASP A 104 23.75 -20.73 27.46
C ASP A 104 22.63 -20.53 26.44
N PHE A 105 22.99 -20.18 25.19
CA PHE A 105 22.03 -20.04 24.11
C PHE A 105 21.40 -21.37 23.67
N GLY A 106 22.20 -22.43 23.57
CA GLY A 106 21.66 -23.76 23.25
C GLY A 106 20.83 -24.38 24.38
N LEU A 107 21.12 -24.03 25.64
CA LEU A 107 20.32 -24.43 26.80
C LEU A 107 18.89 -23.83 26.73
N VAL A 108 18.74 -22.57 26.36
CA VAL A 108 17.41 -21.96 26.14
C VAL A 108 16.66 -22.70 25.03
N ARG A 109 17.35 -23.04 23.94
CA ARG A 109 16.76 -23.70 22.77
C ARG A 109 16.25 -25.11 23.06
N ILE A 110 17.02 -25.92 23.81
CA ILE A 110 16.58 -27.28 24.11
C ILE A 110 15.32 -27.28 24.99
N ILE A 111 15.17 -26.28 25.85
CA ILE A 111 13.96 -26.08 26.66
C ILE A 111 12.77 -25.67 25.77
N GLU A 112 12.97 -24.78 24.80
CA GLU A 112 11.96 -24.43 23.81
C GLU A 112 11.55 -25.62 22.93
N GLU A 113 12.51 -26.45 22.53
CA GLU A 113 12.28 -27.70 21.79
C GLU A 113 11.35 -28.63 22.59
N ALA A 114 11.66 -28.87 23.87
CA ALA A 114 10.83 -29.69 24.76
C ALA A 114 9.39 -29.17 24.85
N ARG A 115 9.21 -27.85 25.00
CA ARG A 115 7.90 -27.20 25.07
C ARG A 115 7.12 -27.32 23.76
N ASN A 116 7.81 -27.17 22.63
CA ASN A 116 7.21 -27.33 21.30
C ASN A 116 6.76 -28.77 21.07
N MET A 117 7.58 -29.75 21.44
CA MET A 117 7.25 -31.17 21.30
C MET A 117 6.08 -31.59 22.20
N ALA A 118 6.01 -31.11 23.45
CA ALA A 118 4.96 -31.45 24.41
C ALA A 118 3.54 -31.12 23.91
N GLN A 119 3.39 -30.15 23.00
CA GLN A 119 2.10 -29.80 22.37
C GLN A 119 1.51 -30.94 21.52
N PHE A 120 2.31 -31.96 21.19
CA PHE A 120 1.96 -33.03 20.28
C PHE A 120 1.82 -34.40 20.96
N ASN A 121 1.80 -34.47 22.30
CA ASN A 121 1.75 -35.71 23.07
C ASN A 121 0.54 -36.64 22.76
N SER A 122 -0.52 -36.12 22.12
CA SER A 122 -1.68 -36.92 21.68
C SER A 122 -1.45 -37.61 20.32
N ASN A 123 -0.38 -37.29 19.61
CA ASN A 123 -0.09 -37.81 18.29
C ASN A 123 0.75 -39.10 18.37
N LYS A 124 0.20 -40.21 17.87
CA LYS A 124 0.87 -41.52 17.86
C LYS A 124 2.19 -41.56 17.07
N ASN A 125 2.41 -40.63 16.15
CA ASN A 125 3.58 -40.57 15.27
C ASN A 125 4.65 -39.58 15.75
N ILE A 126 4.46 -38.94 16.90
CA ILE A 126 5.42 -38.04 17.53
C ILE A 126 5.76 -38.61 18.92
N VAL A 127 7.01 -38.49 19.35
CA VAL A 127 7.43 -38.93 20.69
C VAL A 127 6.83 -38.01 21.75
N ASN A 128 6.37 -38.59 22.85
CA ASN A 128 5.80 -37.80 23.93
C ASN A 128 6.89 -37.23 24.84
N VAL A 129 6.78 -35.95 25.17
CA VAL A 129 7.62 -35.26 26.15
C VAL A 129 6.81 -35.06 27.43
N PHE A 130 7.30 -35.60 28.55
CA PHE A 130 6.60 -35.57 29.83
C PHE A 130 6.92 -34.32 30.64
N GLU A 131 8.21 -33.98 30.76
CA GLU A 131 8.67 -32.80 31.49
C GLU A 131 10.12 -32.46 31.09
N TYR A 132 10.58 -31.29 31.50
CA TYR A 132 11.99 -30.91 31.46
C TYR A 132 12.38 -30.30 32.81
N PHE A 133 13.65 -30.39 33.17
CA PHE A 133 14.20 -29.72 34.36
C PHE A 133 15.67 -29.39 34.16
N GLU A 134 16.17 -28.47 34.97
CA GLU A 134 17.57 -28.08 35.01
C GLU A 134 18.22 -28.62 36.30
N GLU A 135 19.33 -29.32 36.14
CA GLU A 135 20.15 -29.84 37.23
C GLU A 135 21.58 -29.95 36.70
N ASN A 136 22.59 -30.09 37.57
CA ASN A 136 23.93 -30.46 37.12
C ASN A 136 24.59 -29.50 36.09
N ASN A 137 24.20 -28.23 36.12
CA ASN A 137 24.60 -27.20 35.13
C ASN A 137 24.19 -27.51 33.69
N THR A 138 23.12 -28.27 33.49
CA THR A 138 22.54 -28.55 32.18
C THR A 138 21.02 -28.75 32.27
N ALA A 139 20.37 -29.02 31.15
CA ALA A 139 18.95 -29.34 31.06
C ALA A 139 18.75 -30.82 30.70
N TYR A 140 17.67 -31.37 31.24
CA TYR A 140 17.20 -32.73 30.98
C TYR A 140 15.77 -32.69 30.46
N ILE A 141 15.50 -33.48 29.42
CA ILE A 141 14.15 -33.71 28.89
C ILE A 141 13.76 -35.16 29.18
N ILE A 142 12.61 -35.33 29.82
CA ILE A 142 12.02 -36.63 30.11
C ILE A 142 10.98 -36.93 29.02
N MET A 143 11.16 -38.05 28.33
CA MET A 143 10.33 -38.42 27.19
C MET A 143 10.00 -39.92 27.19
N GLU A 144 9.05 -40.28 26.34
CA GLU A 144 8.64 -41.66 26.09
C GLU A 144 9.84 -42.54 25.72
N PHE A 145 10.00 -43.66 26.42
CA PHE A 145 10.98 -44.66 26.02
C PHE A 145 10.45 -45.46 24.82
N LEU A 146 11.13 -45.32 23.67
CA LEU A 146 10.78 -46.05 22.46
C LEU A 146 11.52 -47.39 22.41
N ASN A 147 10.78 -48.50 22.50
CA ASN A 147 11.33 -49.85 22.34
C ASN A 147 11.40 -50.20 20.85
N GLY A 148 12.58 -50.06 20.25
CA GLY A 148 12.78 -50.16 18.80
C GLY A 148 14.19 -49.80 18.42
N GLN A 149 14.35 -49.27 17.21
CA GLN A 149 15.61 -48.73 16.72
C GLN A 149 15.37 -47.54 15.77
N PRO A 150 16.36 -46.65 15.59
CA PRO A 150 16.35 -45.65 14.53
C PRO A 150 16.23 -46.29 13.14
N LEU A 151 15.68 -45.55 12.18
CA LEU A 151 15.56 -46.00 10.80
C LEU A 151 16.94 -46.17 10.15
N SER A 152 17.94 -45.38 10.54
CA SER A 152 19.33 -45.56 10.08
C SER A 152 19.88 -46.95 10.43
N ASP A 153 19.72 -47.37 11.68
CA ASP A 153 20.16 -48.70 12.15
C ASP A 153 19.36 -49.81 11.44
N TYR A 154 18.04 -49.66 11.35
CA TYR A 154 17.20 -50.62 10.65
C TYR A 154 17.58 -50.77 9.17
N MET A 155 17.90 -49.66 8.48
CA MET A 155 18.38 -49.70 7.11
C MET A 155 19.71 -50.44 7.02
N GLN A 156 20.65 -50.18 7.93
CA GLN A 156 21.95 -50.85 7.95
C GLN A 156 21.80 -52.36 8.14
N GLU A 157 20.96 -52.79 9.08
CA GLU A 157 20.65 -54.21 9.35
C GLU A 157 19.99 -54.91 8.14
N ASN A 158 19.27 -54.15 7.31
CA ASN A 158 18.55 -54.66 6.14
C ASN A 158 19.27 -54.39 4.80
N GLY A 159 20.60 -54.22 4.82
CA GLY A 159 21.40 -54.12 3.59
C GLY A 159 21.38 -52.75 2.90
N GLY A 160 20.92 -51.70 3.60
CA GLY A 160 20.98 -50.30 3.18
C GLY A 160 19.86 -49.84 2.24
N VAL A 161 19.03 -50.75 1.72
CA VAL A 161 17.90 -50.44 0.81
C VAL A 161 16.65 -51.13 1.31
N LEU A 162 15.52 -50.43 1.31
CA LEU A 162 14.24 -50.98 1.74
C LEU A 162 13.27 -51.13 0.55
N PRO A 163 12.37 -52.14 0.58
CA PRO A 163 11.28 -52.23 -0.40
C PRO A 163 10.44 -50.95 -0.42
N PHE A 164 9.93 -50.57 -1.61
CA PHE A 164 9.20 -49.30 -1.76
C PHE A 164 7.92 -49.27 -0.93
N ASP A 165 7.21 -50.39 -0.76
CA ASP A 165 6.00 -50.47 0.08
C ASP A 165 6.31 -50.15 1.54
N LYS A 166 7.38 -50.75 2.07
CA LYS A 166 7.83 -50.46 3.45
C LYS A 166 8.31 -49.02 3.59
N SER A 167 9.00 -48.51 2.57
CA SER A 167 9.48 -47.13 2.57
C SER A 167 8.33 -46.13 2.57
N ILE A 168 7.30 -46.36 1.77
CA ILE A 168 6.10 -45.52 1.72
C ILE A 168 5.35 -45.55 3.05
N ASP A 169 5.14 -46.73 3.65
CA ASP A 169 4.46 -46.85 4.95
C ASP A 169 5.14 -45.98 6.04
N ILE A 170 6.47 -46.05 6.12
CA ILE A 170 7.26 -45.21 7.03
C ILE A 170 7.05 -43.73 6.74
N ILE A 171 7.21 -43.33 5.47
CA ILE A 171 7.11 -41.92 5.05
C ILE A 171 5.70 -41.37 5.24
N LEU A 172 4.65 -42.16 5.04
CA LEU A 172 3.26 -41.74 5.28
C LEU A 172 2.99 -41.46 6.77
N ASN A 173 3.56 -42.26 7.68
CA ASN A 173 3.47 -42.01 9.11
C ASN A 173 4.20 -40.72 9.51
N VAL A 174 5.39 -40.47 8.94
CA VAL A 174 6.13 -39.23 9.18
C VAL A 174 5.42 -38.01 8.56
N ALA A 175 4.83 -38.15 7.37
CA ALA A 175 4.03 -37.10 6.75
C ALA A 175 2.79 -36.74 7.60
N SER A 176 2.17 -37.74 8.26
CA SER A 176 1.08 -37.52 9.22
C SER A 176 1.54 -36.73 10.46
N ALA A 177 2.73 -37.01 10.98
CA ALA A 177 3.34 -36.20 12.04
C ALA A 177 3.59 -34.75 11.57
N LEU A 178 4.25 -34.58 10.43
CA LEU A 178 4.57 -33.27 9.85
C LEU A 178 3.31 -32.43 9.58
N LYS A 179 2.23 -33.03 9.10
CA LYS A 179 0.94 -32.34 8.91
C LYS A 179 0.47 -31.64 10.18
N VAL A 180 0.54 -32.32 11.32
CA VAL A 180 0.11 -31.77 12.61
C VAL A 180 1.10 -30.71 13.10
N ILE A 181 2.40 -30.95 12.95
CA ILE A 181 3.45 -29.98 13.31
C ILE A 181 3.28 -28.68 12.51
N HIS A 182 3.13 -28.78 11.18
CA HIS A 182 2.96 -27.65 10.27
C HIS A 182 1.66 -26.88 10.53
N SER A 183 0.59 -27.55 11.00
CA SER A 183 -0.66 -26.88 11.40
C SER A 183 -0.50 -25.91 12.57
N LYS A 184 0.58 -26.03 13.35
CA LYS A 184 0.95 -25.11 14.44
C LYS A 184 2.01 -24.09 14.02
N ASN A 185 2.29 -23.95 12.71
CA ASN A 185 3.36 -23.12 12.16
C ASN A 185 4.75 -23.46 12.72
N ILE A 186 4.97 -24.72 13.07
CA ILE A 186 6.27 -25.26 13.47
C ILE A 186 6.87 -26.02 12.28
N ILE A 187 8.18 -25.94 12.10
CA ILE A 187 8.95 -26.69 11.09
C ILE A 187 9.97 -27.55 11.84
N HIS A 188 10.10 -28.83 11.46
CA HIS A 188 10.94 -29.80 12.16
C HIS A 188 12.43 -29.60 11.92
N ARG A 189 12.84 -29.28 10.68
CA ARG A 189 14.21 -28.94 10.22
C ARG A 189 15.28 -30.03 10.29
N ASP A 190 15.02 -31.12 11.01
CA ASP A 190 15.96 -32.22 11.16
C ASP A 190 15.35 -33.59 10.81
N ILE A 191 14.63 -33.67 9.68
CA ILE A 191 14.12 -34.96 9.20
C ILE A 191 15.27 -35.75 8.56
N SER A 192 15.61 -36.90 9.16
CA SER A 192 16.57 -37.87 8.62
C SER A 192 16.25 -39.28 9.17
N PRO A 193 16.88 -40.35 8.64
CA PRO A 193 16.75 -41.69 9.20
C PRO A 193 17.10 -41.79 10.70
N ASP A 194 17.98 -40.93 11.21
CA ASP A 194 18.39 -40.95 12.62
C ASP A 194 17.27 -40.50 13.57
N ASN A 195 16.35 -39.67 13.07
CA ASN A 195 15.26 -39.07 13.85
C ASN A 195 13.90 -39.75 13.61
N ILE A 196 13.87 -40.86 12.87
CA ILE A 196 12.67 -41.67 12.65
C ILE A 196 12.87 -42.99 13.35
N TYR A 197 12.03 -43.29 14.35
CA TYR A 197 12.14 -44.48 15.17
C TYR A 197 11.11 -45.53 14.76
N LEU A 198 11.58 -46.77 14.55
CA LEU A 198 10.75 -47.93 14.27
C LEU A 198 10.57 -48.75 15.55
N CYS A 199 9.39 -48.65 16.15
CA CYS A 199 9.08 -49.34 17.40
C CYS A 199 8.70 -50.81 17.12
N LYS A 200 9.04 -51.72 18.05
CA LYS A 200 8.73 -53.16 17.94
C LYS A 200 7.24 -53.46 17.89
N ASN A 201 6.39 -52.57 18.41
CA ASN A 201 4.93 -52.66 18.32
C ASN A 201 4.37 -52.20 16.95
N GLY A 202 5.24 -51.86 15.99
CA GLY A 202 4.86 -51.41 14.66
C GLY A 202 4.67 -49.89 14.52
N ASN A 203 4.73 -49.13 15.61
CA ASN A 203 4.60 -47.67 15.54
C ASN A 203 5.85 -47.02 14.94
N ILE A 204 5.64 -46.00 14.09
CA ILE A 204 6.69 -45.12 13.58
C ILE A 204 6.56 -43.78 14.31
N LYS A 205 7.64 -43.37 14.97
CA LYS A 205 7.69 -42.19 15.83
C LYS A 205 8.78 -41.23 15.33
N LEU A 206 8.41 -39.97 15.13
CA LEU A 206 9.35 -38.90 14.87
C LEU A 206 9.88 -38.37 16.21
N ILE A 207 11.21 -38.26 16.32
CA ILE A 207 11.92 -37.74 17.49
C ILE A 207 12.68 -36.47 17.13
N ASP A 208 13.04 -35.67 18.14
CA ASP A 208 14.00 -34.55 18.08
C ASP A 208 13.69 -33.45 17.04
N PHE A 209 13.07 -32.35 17.50
CA PHE A 209 12.81 -31.19 16.65
C PHE A 209 14.04 -30.30 16.64
N GLY A 210 14.99 -30.54 15.73
CA GLY A 210 16.21 -29.72 15.63
C GLY A 210 15.92 -28.23 15.65
N ALA A 211 16.17 -27.58 16.80
CA ALA A 211 15.90 -26.16 17.08
C ALA A 211 14.72 -25.57 16.29
N ALA A 212 13.51 -26.05 16.60
CA ALA A 212 12.29 -25.46 16.09
C ALA A 212 12.22 -23.97 16.47
N LYS A 213 12.05 -23.11 15.45
CA LYS A 213 12.03 -21.63 15.47
C LYS A 213 13.42 -20.95 15.50
N PHE A 214 13.79 -20.40 14.34
CA PHE A 214 14.83 -19.39 14.17
C PHE A 214 14.09 -18.19 13.58
N SER A 215 13.97 -17.09 14.32
CA SER A 215 13.80 -15.77 13.71
C SER A 215 15.15 -15.37 13.11
N VAL A 216 15.09 -14.84 11.89
CA VAL A 216 16.24 -14.48 11.04
C VAL A 216 17.18 -13.46 11.73
N GLU A 217 16.71 -12.75 12.76
CA GLU A 217 17.42 -11.62 13.37
C GLU A 217 18.50 -11.99 14.41
N GLN A 218 18.50 -13.21 14.98
CA GLN A 218 19.45 -13.59 16.05
C GLN A 218 20.46 -14.68 15.65
N ALA A 219 20.39 -15.18 14.41
CA ALA A 219 21.19 -16.32 13.93
C ALA A 219 22.54 -15.94 13.30
N SER A 220 22.94 -14.65 13.30
CA SER A 220 24.12 -14.18 12.56
C SER A 220 25.47 -14.72 13.06
N ASN A 221 25.55 -15.25 14.29
CA ASN A 221 26.82 -15.68 14.91
C ASN A 221 26.84 -17.13 15.46
N TYR A 222 25.82 -17.96 15.20
CA TYR A 222 25.74 -19.31 15.77
C TYR A 222 25.71 -20.39 14.70
N THR A 223 26.52 -21.43 14.86
CA THR A 223 26.62 -22.56 13.92
C THR A 223 25.33 -23.37 13.91
N ILE A 224 24.53 -23.23 12.85
CA ILE A 224 23.42 -24.15 12.57
C ILE A 224 24.06 -25.45 12.06
N ILE A 225 23.97 -26.54 12.82
CA ILE A 225 24.43 -27.84 12.35
C ILE A 225 23.36 -28.41 11.43
N LEU A 226 23.67 -28.50 10.16
CA LEU A 226 22.83 -29.08 9.13
C LEU A 226 23.30 -30.50 8.83
N LYS A 227 22.37 -31.40 8.45
CA LYS A 227 22.71 -32.74 7.97
C LYS A 227 22.88 -32.70 6.44
N PRO A 228 24.12 -32.74 5.90
CA PRO A 228 24.35 -32.67 4.46
C PRO A 228 23.58 -33.78 3.75
N GLY A 229 22.98 -33.46 2.60
CA GLY A 229 22.15 -34.37 1.80
C GLY A 229 20.68 -34.41 2.20
N PHE A 230 20.34 -34.11 3.46
CA PHE A 230 18.95 -34.03 3.93
C PHE A 230 18.46 -32.58 4.06
N ALA A 231 19.34 -31.66 4.47
CA ALA A 231 19.02 -30.24 4.54
C ALA A 231 18.90 -29.63 3.11
N PRO A 232 17.82 -28.91 2.79
CA PRO A 232 17.64 -28.19 1.54
C PRO A 232 18.43 -26.86 1.52
N PRO A 233 18.61 -26.22 0.35
CA PRO A 233 19.47 -25.05 0.21
C PRO A 233 19.04 -23.88 1.11
N GLU A 234 17.74 -23.66 1.30
CA GLU A 234 17.22 -22.58 2.14
C GLU A 234 17.54 -22.74 3.64
N GLN A 235 18.01 -23.90 4.11
CA GLN A 235 18.52 -24.02 5.48
C GLN A 235 19.96 -23.49 5.63
N TYR A 236 20.71 -23.42 4.53
CA TYR A 236 22.08 -22.89 4.50
C TYR A 236 22.12 -21.38 4.30
N GLU A 237 21.05 -20.81 3.75
CA GLU A 237 20.96 -19.39 3.40
C GLU A 237 20.36 -18.57 4.55
N GLN A 238 21.07 -17.55 5.01
CA GLN A 238 20.67 -16.71 6.15
C GLN A 238 19.34 -15.94 5.93
N VAL A 239 19.01 -15.59 4.69
CA VAL A 239 17.89 -14.68 4.35
C VAL A 239 16.70 -15.41 3.72
N SER A 240 16.82 -16.72 3.51
CA SER A 240 15.81 -17.46 2.75
C SER A 240 14.60 -17.86 3.61
N LYS A 241 13.40 -17.83 3.01
CA LYS A 241 12.16 -18.21 3.69
C LYS A 241 12.10 -19.74 3.86
N GLN A 242 11.98 -20.19 5.10
CA GLN A 242 11.73 -21.58 5.46
C GLN A 242 10.23 -21.80 5.72
N GLY A 243 9.73 -22.96 5.31
CA GLY A 243 8.32 -23.32 5.44
C GLY A 243 8.12 -24.83 5.44
N PRO A 244 6.87 -25.33 5.35
CA PRO A 244 6.57 -26.75 5.21
C PRO A 244 7.39 -27.47 4.12
N TRP A 245 7.69 -26.78 3.02
CA TRP A 245 8.53 -27.27 1.91
C TRP A 245 9.97 -27.63 2.30
N THR A 246 10.47 -27.10 3.42
CA THR A 246 11.78 -27.41 3.97
C THR A 246 11.81 -28.83 4.52
N ASP A 247 10.83 -29.21 5.35
CA ASP A 247 10.71 -30.59 5.86
C ASP A 247 10.33 -31.58 4.75
N ILE A 248 9.55 -31.15 3.75
CA ILE A 248 9.17 -31.99 2.60
C ILE A 248 10.41 -32.40 1.80
N TYR A 249 11.38 -31.50 1.61
CA TYR A 249 12.64 -31.86 0.96
C TYR A 249 13.38 -32.93 1.77
N ALA A 250 13.52 -32.73 3.08
CA ALA A 250 14.22 -33.65 3.95
C ALA A 250 13.53 -35.03 4.05
N LEU A 251 12.18 -35.04 4.02
CA LEU A 251 11.39 -36.26 3.92
C LEU A 251 11.57 -36.95 2.56
N GLY A 252 11.60 -36.18 1.46
CA GLY A 252 11.92 -36.68 0.12
C GLY A 252 13.33 -37.27 0.04
N ALA A 253 14.32 -36.61 0.62
CA ALA A 253 15.71 -37.06 0.72
C ALA A 253 15.83 -38.35 1.54
N THR A 254 15.06 -38.46 2.63
CA THR A 254 14.95 -39.69 3.42
C THR A 254 14.37 -40.83 2.59
N LEU A 255 13.25 -40.61 1.88
CA LEU A 255 12.67 -41.64 1.01
C LEU A 255 13.62 -42.03 -0.14
N TYR A 256 14.28 -41.05 -0.76
CA TYR A 256 15.29 -41.30 -1.79
C TYR A 256 16.39 -42.23 -1.26
N TYR A 257 16.91 -41.93 -0.06
CA TYR A 257 17.95 -42.75 0.54
C TYR A 257 17.46 -44.16 0.85
N MET A 258 16.25 -44.32 1.38
CA MET A 258 15.64 -45.65 1.63
C MET A 258 15.48 -46.49 0.36
N LEU A 259 15.07 -45.85 -0.73
CA LEU A 259 14.78 -46.55 -2.00
C LEU A 259 16.04 -46.90 -2.80
N THR A 260 17.11 -46.11 -2.66
CA THR A 260 18.29 -46.21 -3.52
C THR A 260 19.54 -46.69 -2.78
N GLY A 261 19.56 -46.60 -1.46
CA GLY A 261 20.74 -46.80 -0.62
C GLY A 261 21.82 -45.73 -0.82
N ARG A 262 21.55 -44.71 -1.63
CA ARG A 262 22.49 -43.63 -1.94
C ARG A 262 22.07 -42.37 -1.24
N LYS A 263 22.92 -41.87 -0.35
CA LYS A 263 22.70 -40.57 0.28
C LYS A 263 22.71 -39.47 -0.80
N PRO A 264 21.72 -38.58 -0.86
CA PRO A 264 21.72 -37.48 -1.83
C PRO A 264 22.94 -36.58 -1.65
N ASP A 265 23.45 -36.05 -2.76
CA ASP A 265 24.45 -34.99 -2.71
C ASP A 265 23.91 -33.77 -1.96
N GLU A 266 24.82 -33.04 -1.33
CA GLU A 266 24.47 -31.84 -0.58
C GLU A 266 23.72 -30.84 -1.46
N SER A 267 22.68 -30.23 -0.89
CA SER A 267 21.75 -29.40 -1.66
C SER A 267 22.41 -28.13 -2.21
N THR A 268 23.45 -27.61 -1.54
CA THR A 268 24.30 -26.52 -2.02
C THR A 268 25.07 -26.92 -3.29
N ASN A 269 25.63 -28.13 -3.35
CA ASN A 269 26.28 -28.67 -4.55
C ASN A 269 25.27 -28.89 -5.69
N ARG A 270 24.09 -29.44 -5.36
CA ARG A 270 23.00 -29.61 -6.34
C ARG A 270 22.48 -28.28 -6.89
N LYS A 271 22.55 -27.18 -6.11
CA LYS A 271 22.20 -25.84 -6.58
C LYS A 271 23.17 -25.34 -7.66
N VAL A 272 24.45 -25.69 -7.56
CA VAL A 272 25.47 -25.40 -8.60
C VAL A 272 25.23 -26.27 -9.84
N GLY A 273 24.97 -27.56 -9.63
CA GLY A 273 24.63 -28.49 -10.70
C GLY A 273 23.89 -29.71 -10.18
N ASP A 274 22.60 -29.83 -10.52
CA ASP A 274 21.76 -30.93 -10.02
C ASP A 274 21.92 -32.18 -10.91
N THR A 275 22.74 -33.11 -10.44
CA THR A 275 23.03 -34.40 -11.10
C THR A 275 22.34 -35.58 -10.44
N LEU A 276 21.45 -35.34 -9.47
CA LEU A 276 20.78 -36.39 -8.72
C LEU A 276 19.96 -37.30 -9.66
N PRO A 277 20.29 -38.59 -9.79
CA PRO A 277 19.58 -39.50 -10.69
C PRO A 277 18.19 -39.85 -10.14
N ASP A 278 17.19 -39.95 -11.01
CA ASP A 278 15.84 -40.37 -10.60
C ASP A 278 15.88 -41.79 -9.98
N PRO A 279 15.13 -42.08 -8.88
CA PRO A 279 15.12 -43.40 -8.24
C PRO A 279 14.88 -44.58 -9.20
N VAL A 280 13.95 -44.42 -10.15
CA VAL A 280 13.63 -45.44 -11.17
C VAL A 280 14.82 -45.79 -12.08
N ARG A 281 15.78 -44.86 -12.26
CA ARG A 281 17.00 -45.12 -13.04
C ARG A 281 18.02 -45.95 -12.28
N ILE A 282 18.02 -45.87 -10.95
CA ILE A 282 18.87 -46.68 -10.08
C ILE A 282 18.25 -48.07 -9.89
N ASN A 283 16.95 -48.11 -9.62
CA ASN A 283 16.20 -49.36 -9.45
C ASN A 283 14.91 -49.32 -10.28
N PRO A 284 14.88 -49.98 -11.45
CA PRO A 284 13.71 -50.02 -12.34
C PRO A 284 12.44 -50.65 -11.73
N GLN A 285 12.56 -51.36 -10.60
CA GLN A 285 11.40 -51.89 -9.87
C GLN A 285 10.62 -50.79 -9.13
N ILE A 286 11.18 -49.58 -8.99
CA ILE A 286 10.48 -48.45 -8.37
C ILE A 286 9.47 -47.88 -9.38
N PRO A 287 8.17 -47.86 -9.05
CA PRO A 287 7.16 -47.22 -9.90
C PRO A 287 7.49 -45.77 -10.24
N LEU A 288 7.25 -45.39 -11.50
CA LEU A 288 7.54 -44.04 -12.00
C LEU A 288 6.88 -42.92 -11.16
N TYR A 289 5.65 -43.14 -10.68
CA TYR A 289 4.95 -42.13 -9.88
C TYR A 289 5.63 -41.85 -8.53
N ILE A 290 6.26 -42.87 -7.91
CA ILE A 290 7.04 -42.72 -6.67
C ILE A 290 8.33 -41.96 -6.99
N SER A 291 9.01 -42.35 -8.07
CA SER A 291 10.21 -41.66 -8.55
C SER A 291 9.94 -40.18 -8.81
N ASP A 292 8.86 -39.85 -9.52
CA ASP A 292 8.45 -38.47 -9.79
C ASP A 292 8.09 -37.71 -8.51
N ALA A 293 7.39 -38.36 -7.57
CA ALA A 293 7.05 -37.75 -6.28
C ALA A 293 8.31 -37.44 -5.45
N VAL A 294 9.26 -38.36 -5.37
CA VAL A 294 10.55 -38.14 -4.69
C VAL A 294 11.31 -36.97 -5.31
N MET A 295 11.44 -36.96 -6.64
CA MET A 295 12.15 -35.89 -7.35
C MET A 295 11.44 -34.54 -7.19
N LYS A 296 10.10 -34.52 -7.13
CA LYS A 296 9.34 -33.29 -6.84
C LYS A 296 9.54 -32.80 -5.41
N ALA A 297 9.51 -33.69 -4.42
CA ALA A 297 9.78 -33.33 -3.03
C ALA A 297 11.20 -32.76 -2.86
N MET A 298 12.17 -33.30 -3.60
CA MET A 298 13.59 -32.90 -3.56
C MET A 298 14.00 -31.83 -4.59
N ALA A 299 13.04 -31.11 -5.19
CA ALA A 299 13.36 -30.03 -6.12
C ALA A 299 14.21 -28.95 -5.41
N ILE A 300 15.23 -28.41 -6.08
CA ILE A 300 16.10 -27.38 -5.50
C ILE A 300 15.29 -26.12 -5.19
N GLU A 301 14.49 -25.67 -6.15
CA GLU A 301 13.58 -24.53 -5.96
C GLU A 301 12.38 -24.94 -5.08
N SER A 302 12.23 -24.27 -3.94
CA SER A 302 11.17 -24.57 -2.96
C SER A 302 9.77 -24.45 -3.53
N ASP A 303 9.55 -23.54 -4.48
CA ASP A 303 8.28 -23.30 -5.15
C ASP A 303 7.89 -24.38 -6.17
N LEU A 304 8.78 -25.33 -6.48
CA LEU A 304 8.51 -26.51 -7.31
C LEU A 304 8.20 -27.75 -6.48
N ARG A 305 8.38 -27.71 -5.15
CA ARG A 305 8.06 -28.80 -4.24
C ARG A 305 6.56 -28.90 -3.98
N PHE A 306 6.15 -29.89 -3.21
CA PHE A 306 4.78 -29.95 -2.69
C PHE A 306 4.54 -28.83 -1.67
N SER A 307 3.32 -28.30 -1.66
CA SER A 307 2.88 -27.26 -0.73
C SER A 307 2.74 -27.77 0.71
N SER A 308 2.43 -29.06 0.89
CA SER A 308 2.23 -29.67 2.21
C SER A 308 2.70 -31.14 2.24
N ALA A 309 2.99 -31.63 3.44
CA ALA A 309 3.32 -33.05 3.65
C ALA A 309 2.16 -33.98 3.24
N GLU A 310 0.92 -33.50 3.35
CA GLU A 310 -0.28 -34.20 2.88
C GLU A 310 -0.30 -34.34 1.35
N ASP A 311 0.08 -33.29 0.61
CA ASP A 311 0.12 -33.36 -0.86
C ASP A 311 1.17 -34.36 -1.35
N PHE A 312 2.31 -34.42 -0.64
CA PHE A 312 3.32 -35.44 -0.91
C PHE A 312 2.81 -36.85 -0.58
N ALA A 313 2.13 -37.03 0.55
CA ALA A 313 1.50 -38.32 0.90
C ALA A 313 0.45 -38.77 -0.13
N LYS A 314 -0.41 -37.86 -0.60
CA LYS A 314 -1.39 -38.12 -1.67
C LYS A 314 -0.73 -38.55 -2.98
N ALA A 315 0.39 -37.93 -3.34
CA ALA A 315 1.16 -38.32 -4.51
C ALA A 315 1.71 -39.75 -4.38
N LEU A 316 2.22 -40.13 -3.19
CA LEU A 316 2.69 -41.49 -2.90
C LEU A 316 1.56 -42.53 -2.85
N ARG A 317 0.32 -42.12 -2.55
CA ARG A 317 -0.89 -42.98 -2.63
C ARG A 317 -1.54 -43.00 -4.00
N ARG A 318 -0.98 -42.26 -4.98
CA ARG A 318 -1.52 -42.09 -6.34
C ARG A 318 -2.91 -41.42 -6.37
N GLU A 319 -3.24 -40.64 -5.34
CA GLU A 319 -4.47 -39.84 -5.26
C GLU A 319 -4.34 -38.51 -6.03
N SER A 320 -3.13 -38.10 -6.38
CA SER A 320 -2.85 -36.90 -7.17
C SER A 320 -1.85 -37.18 -8.30
N LYS A 321 -2.01 -36.50 -9.44
CA LYS A 321 -1.05 -36.59 -10.55
C LYS A 321 0.17 -35.72 -10.26
N VAL A 322 1.35 -36.33 -10.24
CA VAL A 322 2.62 -35.60 -10.12
C VAL A 322 3.03 -35.09 -11.50
N VAL A 323 3.23 -33.77 -11.60
CA VAL A 323 3.86 -33.16 -12.78
C VAL A 323 5.37 -33.18 -12.56
N PRO A 324 6.17 -33.74 -13.48
CA PRO A 324 7.63 -33.74 -13.34
C PRO A 324 8.20 -32.32 -13.24
N VAL A 325 9.18 -32.13 -12.35
CA VAL A 325 9.82 -30.84 -12.04
C VAL A 325 10.30 -30.12 -13.31
N LYS A 326 10.91 -30.85 -14.25
CA LYS A 326 11.40 -30.28 -15.53
C LYS A 326 10.28 -29.64 -16.36
N LYS A 327 9.09 -30.25 -16.39
CA LYS A 327 7.93 -29.73 -17.12
C LYS A 327 7.35 -28.51 -16.44
N GLU A 328 7.31 -28.51 -15.11
CA GLU A 328 6.82 -27.40 -14.30
C GLU A 328 7.75 -26.17 -14.39
N ARG A 329 9.07 -26.39 -14.34
CA ARG A 329 10.09 -25.34 -14.56
C ARG A 329 9.91 -24.67 -15.92
N ARG A 330 9.70 -25.44 -17.00
CA ARG A 330 9.43 -24.90 -18.35
C ARG A 330 8.14 -24.09 -18.40
N ARG A 331 7.06 -24.57 -17.76
CA ARG A 331 5.78 -23.84 -17.68
C ARG A 331 5.93 -22.50 -16.96
N LYS A 332 6.62 -22.45 -15.82
CA LYS A 332 6.88 -21.20 -15.09
C LYS A 332 7.73 -20.22 -15.90
N LYS A 333 8.77 -20.72 -16.59
CA LYS A 333 9.58 -19.88 -17.50
C LYS A 333 8.74 -19.26 -18.63
N ASN A 334 7.88 -20.07 -19.27
CA ASN A 334 6.99 -19.57 -20.32
C ASN A 334 5.98 -18.55 -19.77
N LYS A 335 5.37 -18.78 -18.59
CA LYS A 335 4.46 -17.81 -17.96
C LYS A 335 5.15 -16.48 -17.64
N ARG A 336 6.38 -16.52 -17.10
CA ARG A 336 7.18 -15.31 -16.83
C ARG A 336 7.50 -14.55 -18.12
N PHE A 337 7.86 -15.27 -19.19
CA PHE A 337 8.12 -14.67 -20.49
C PHE A 337 6.86 -13.99 -21.07
N ILE A 338 5.70 -14.66 -21.00
CA ILE A 338 4.42 -14.07 -21.42
C ILE A 338 4.09 -12.83 -20.58
N GLY A 339 4.23 -12.90 -19.26
CA GLY A 339 3.96 -11.75 -18.39
C GLY A 339 4.86 -10.55 -18.69
N LEU A 340 6.17 -10.77 -18.89
CA LEU A 340 7.11 -9.72 -19.30
C LEU A 340 6.75 -9.13 -20.67
N ALA A 341 6.37 -9.98 -21.63
CA ALA A 341 5.94 -9.52 -22.95
C ALA A 341 4.66 -8.67 -22.88
N SER A 342 3.72 -9.03 -21.99
CA SER A 342 2.50 -8.23 -21.76
C SER A 342 2.81 -6.86 -21.17
N VAL A 343 3.69 -6.77 -20.17
CA VAL A 343 4.13 -5.49 -19.59
C VAL A 343 4.82 -4.63 -20.64
N PHE A 344 5.70 -5.22 -21.44
CA PHE A 344 6.37 -4.50 -22.53
C PHE A 344 5.37 -3.97 -23.57
N ALA A 345 4.36 -4.76 -23.94
CA ALA A 345 3.31 -4.31 -24.85
C ALA A 345 2.51 -3.13 -24.30
N VAL A 346 2.21 -3.11 -23.00
CA VAL A 346 1.55 -1.96 -22.35
C VAL A 346 2.44 -0.72 -22.38
N ILE A 347 3.73 -0.86 -22.05
CA ILE A 347 4.68 0.27 -22.11
C ILE A 347 4.76 0.83 -23.53
N VAL A 348 4.87 -0.04 -24.54
CA VAL A 348 4.88 0.38 -25.95
C VAL A 348 3.60 1.09 -26.33
N ALA A 349 2.43 0.60 -25.90
CA ALA A 349 1.16 1.27 -26.15
C ALA A 349 1.10 2.66 -25.51
N VAL A 350 1.57 2.81 -24.26
CA VAL A 350 1.65 4.11 -23.57
C VAL A 350 2.60 5.06 -24.30
N VAL A 351 3.77 4.59 -24.76
CA VAL A 351 4.71 5.41 -25.53
C VAL A 351 4.12 5.82 -26.88
N ILE A 352 3.36 4.94 -27.55
CA ILE A 352 2.66 5.27 -28.79
C ILE A 352 1.57 6.32 -28.53
N LEU A 353 0.78 6.16 -27.47
CA LEU A 353 -0.26 7.12 -27.09
C LEU A 353 0.34 8.48 -26.73
N PHE A 354 1.40 8.50 -25.93
CA PHE A 354 2.12 9.73 -25.57
C PHE A 354 2.78 10.38 -26.79
N GLY A 355 3.37 9.59 -27.68
CA GLY A 355 3.92 10.09 -28.93
C GLY A 355 2.86 10.66 -29.88
N ALA A 356 1.68 10.03 -29.94
CA ALA A 356 0.55 10.53 -30.70
C ALA A 356 0.01 11.85 -30.11
N ASP A 357 -0.17 11.90 -28.79
CA ASP A 357 -0.58 13.11 -28.05
C ASP A 357 0.42 14.26 -28.26
N MET A 358 1.73 14.00 -28.13
CA MET A 358 2.76 15.01 -28.34
C MET A 358 2.78 15.54 -29.79
N ILE A 359 2.55 14.68 -30.79
CA ILE A 359 2.46 15.10 -32.21
C ILE A 359 1.19 15.92 -32.48
N ILE A 360 0.09 15.58 -31.82
CA ILE A 360 -1.17 16.32 -31.92
C ILE A 360 -1.00 17.71 -31.32
N ARG A 361 -0.52 17.83 -30.06
CA ARG A 361 -0.28 19.13 -29.41
C ARG A 361 0.61 20.06 -30.23
N ASN A 362 1.66 19.51 -30.84
CA ASN A 362 2.63 20.29 -31.62
C ASN A 362 2.12 20.74 -33.01
N ARG A 363 0.99 20.19 -33.48
CA ARG A 363 0.29 20.64 -34.71
C ARG A 363 -0.84 21.62 -34.42
N ALA A 364 -1.31 21.61 -33.18
CA ALA A 364 -2.47 22.34 -32.75
C ALA A 364 -2.11 23.82 -32.44
N SER A 365 -0.86 24.10 -32.07
CA SER A 365 -0.32 25.43 -31.75
C SER A 365 0.13 26.27 -32.97
N GLN A 366 -0.58 26.21 -34.10
CA GLN A 366 -0.29 27.11 -35.23
C GLN A 366 -1.57 27.70 -35.79
N LEU A 367 -2.07 28.75 -35.13
CA LEU A 367 -2.91 29.74 -35.81
C LEU A 367 -2.16 30.23 -37.05
N LYS A 368 -2.90 30.50 -38.12
CA LYS A 368 -2.34 31.14 -39.31
C LYS A 368 -1.93 32.58 -38.99
N PRO A 369 -1.08 33.21 -39.82
CA PRO A 369 -0.72 34.60 -39.62
C PRO A 369 -1.95 35.52 -39.68
N ALA A 370 -2.16 36.31 -38.63
CA ALA A 370 -3.28 37.25 -38.51
C ALA A 370 -2.87 38.45 -37.63
N ASP A 371 -3.43 39.61 -37.94
CA ASP A 371 -3.27 40.83 -37.15
C ASP A 371 -4.64 41.17 -36.53
N ILE A 372 -4.73 41.22 -35.21
CA ILE A 372 -6.00 41.53 -34.52
C ILE A 372 -5.89 42.78 -33.66
N VAL A 373 -6.96 43.56 -33.61
CA VAL A 373 -7.08 44.76 -32.78
C VAL A 373 -7.97 44.45 -31.57
N VAL A 374 -7.48 44.78 -30.38
CA VAL A 374 -8.18 44.55 -29.10
C VAL A 374 -8.43 45.88 -28.39
N TRP A 375 -9.70 46.22 -28.13
CA TRP A 375 -10.07 47.43 -27.40
C TRP A 375 -10.47 47.13 -25.96
N TYR A 376 -9.87 47.84 -25.01
CA TYR A 376 -10.24 47.81 -23.60
C TYR A 376 -10.60 49.19 -23.07
N ILE A 377 -11.35 49.23 -21.98
CA ILE A 377 -11.72 50.46 -21.27
C ILE A 377 -10.52 50.92 -20.42
N ASP A 378 -9.91 52.03 -20.80
CA ASP A 378 -8.80 52.66 -20.07
C ASP A 378 -9.36 53.56 -18.95
N ASN A 379 -9.15 53.13 -17.71
CA ASN A 379 -9.56 53.87 -16.52
C ASN A 379 -8.49 54.87 -16.03
N GLY A 380 -7.37 55.00 -16.74
CA GLY A 380 -6.24 55.86 -16.39
C GLY A 380 -5.25 55.27 -15.38
N ASP A 381 -5.41 53.99 -14.98
CA ASP A 381 -4.45 53.29 -14.14
C ASP A 381 -3.35 52.63 -15.00
N GLU A 382 -2.11 53.07 -14.83
CA GLU A 382 -0.95 52.49 -15.52
C GLU A 382 -0.81 50.97 -15.28
N ARG A 383 -1.30 50.46 -14.14
CA ARG A 383 -1.28 49.02 -13.84
C ARG A 383 -2.26 48.23 -14.71
N GLN A 384 -3.43 48.79 -15.01
CA GLN A 384 -4.42 48.13 -15.88
C GLN A 384 -3.83 47.90 -17.28
N LYS A 385 -3.12 48.92 -17.78
CA LYS A 385 -2.42 48.82 -19.06
C LYS A 385 -1.34 47.73 -19.03
N GLU A 386 -0.51 47.68 -17.98
CA GLU A 386 0.53 46.64 -17.83
C GLU A 386 -0.07 45.22 -17.81
N ILE A 387 -1.23 45.03 -17.16
CA ILE A 387 -1.95 43.74 -17.13
C ILE A 387 -2.31 43.29 -18.55
N TYR A 388 -2.98 44.13 -19.34
CA TYR A 388 -3.37 43.77 -20.70
C TYR A 388 -2.16 43.59 -21.64
N GLU A 389 -1.09 44.37 -21.47
CA GLU A 389 0.16 44.19 -22.21
C GLU A 389 0.83 42.84 -21.91
N ASN A 390 0.81 42.39 -20.65
CA ASN A 390 1.32 41.06 -20.28
C ASN A 390 0.48 39.94 -20.89
N ILE A 391 -0.85 40.06 -20.84
CA ILE A 391 -1.76 39.08 -21.45
C ILE A 391 -1.51 38.96 -22.95
N VAL A 392 -1.40 40.09 -23.66
CA VAL A 392 -1.06 40.12 -25.08
C VAL A 392 0.31 39.49 -25.34
N SER A 393 1.32 39.79 -24.51
CA SER A 393 2.65 39.20 -24.65
C SER A 393 2.61 37.68 -24.46
N ASP A 394 1.88 37.17 -23.47
CA ASP A 394 1.79 35.74 -23.19
C ASP A 394 1.02 35.02 -24.31
N PHE A 395 -0.05 35.64 -24.82
CA PHE A 395 -0.79 35.15 -25.97
C PHE A 395 0.10 35.06 -27.22
N CYS A 396 0.80 36.13 -27.61
CA CYS A 396 1.70 36.13 -28.77
C CYS A 396 2.90 35.17 -28.59
N ASN A 397 3.34 34.91 -27.35
CA ASN A 397 4.37 33.91 -27.07
C ASN A 397 3.87 32.49 -27.34
N GLU A 398 2.60 32.20 -27.02
CA GLU A 398 1.95 30.92 -27.32
C GLU A 398 1.58 30.79 -28.81
N TYR A 399 1.14 31.88 -29.42
CA TYR A 399 0.67 31.99 -30.80
C TYR A 399 1.56 32.93 -31.63
N ASN A 400 2.77 32.50 -31.92
CA ASN A 400 3.83 33.32 -32.55
C ASN A 400 3.57 33.83 -33.99
N ASN A 401 2.44 33.45 -34.60
CA ASN A 401 2.04 33.94 -35.92
C ASN A 401 0.99 35.06 -35.83
N VAL A 402 0.47 35.36 -34.65
CA VAL A 402 -0.56 36.39 -34.46
C VAL A 402 0.05 37.61 -33.82
N ASP A 403 -0.12 38.76 -34.45
CA ASP A 403 0.23 40.06 -33.88
C ASP A 403 -1.05 40.72 -33.33
N VAL A 404 -0.97 41.24 -32.10
CA VAL A 404 -2.12 41.88 -31.42
C VAL A 404 -1.83 43.36 -31.16
N GLU A 405 -2.65 44.24 -31.72
CA GLU A 405 -2.66 45.66 -31.42
C GLU A 405 -3.64 45.95 -30.28
N LEU A 406 -3.10 46.33 -29.11
CA LEU A 406 -3.88 46.67 -27.93
C LEU A 406 -4.16 48.18 -27.87
N VAL A 407 -5.44 48.57 -27.83
CA VAL A 407 -5.88 49.96 -27.80
C VAL A 407 -6.73 50.25 -26.55
N GLY A 408 -6.22 51.12 -25.69
CA GLY A 408 -6.98 51.62 -24.54
C GLY A 408 -7.80 52.84 -24.94
N ILE A 409 -9.12 52.78 -24.72
CA ILE A 409 -10.03 53.89 -25.00
C ILE A 409 -10.57 54.42 -23.66
N PRO A 410 -10.47 55.74 -23.38
CA PRO A 410 -10.99 56.33 -22.14
C PRO A 410 -12.46 56.02 -21.89
N GLU A 411 -12.80 55.67 -20.66
CA GLU A 411 -14.16 55.25 -20.23
C GLU A 411 -15.27 56.24 -20.64
N ASP A 412 -15.01 57.55 -20.59
CA ASP A 412 -15.96 58.60 -20.96
C ASP A 412 -16.27 58.69 -22.47
N GLN A 413 -15.45 58.04 -23.30
CA GLN A 413 -15.54 58.05 -24.76
C GLN A 413 -15.76 56.66 -25.36
N TYR A 414 -15.69 55.61 -24.54
CA TYR A 414 -15.67 54.23 -25.02
C TYR A 414 -16.93 53.87 -25.80
N GLU A 415 -18.10 54.08 -25.19
CA GLU A 415 -19.36 53.69 -25.79
C GLU A 415 -19.66 54.43 -27.10
N GLU A 416 -19.42 55.75 -27.13
CA GLU A 416 -19.67 56.57 -28.32
C GLU A 416 -18.77 56.13 -29.47
N LYS A 417 -17.47 55.96 -29.21
CA LYS A 417 -16.51 55.50 -30.23
C LYS A 417 -16.80 54.10 -30.74
N LEU A 418 -17.17 53.17 -29.86
CA LEU A 418 -17.46 51.81 -30.28
C LEU A 418 -18.74 51.75 -31.12
N ARG A 419 -19.79 52.51 -30.75
CA ARG A 419 -21.01 52.63 -31.57
C ARG A 419 -20.69 53.21 -32.95
N GLU A 420 -19.91 54.28 -33.03
CA GLU A 420 -19.48 54.87 -34.30
C GLU A 420 -18.68 53.86 -35.14
N ALA A 421 -17.72 53.15 -34.53
CA ALA A 421 -16.92 52.16 -35.23
C ALA A 421 -17.76 50.97 -35.74
N MET A 422 -18.75 50.51 -34.97
CA MET A 422 -19.68 49.46 -35.41
C MET A 422 -20.57 49.93 -36.56
N ASP A 423 -21.12 51.14 -36.49
CA ASP A 423 -21.96 51.73 -37.55
C ASP A 423 -21.16 51.92 -38.87
N GLU A 424 -19.86 52.20 -38.77
CA GLU A 424 -18.95 52.37 -39.90
C GLU A 424 -18.35 51.04 -40.42
N GLY A 425 -18.52 49.95 -39.67
CA GLY A 425 -17.94 48.64 -39.98
C GLY A 425 -16.42 48.55 -39.72
N GLU A 426 -15.89 49.43 -38.87
CA GLU A 426 -14.47 49.53 -38.50
C GLU A 426 -14.22 49.17 -37.03
N ALA A 427 -15.13 48.42 -36.40
CA ALA A 427 -14.97 47.96 -35.04
C ALA A 427 -13.76 47.02 -34.87
N PRO A 428 -13.10 47.03 -33.69
CA PRO A 428 -11.97 46.14 -33.40
C PRO A 428 -12.39 44.66 -33.40
N ASN A 429 -11.44 43.77 -33.72
CA ASN A 429 -11.70 42.32 -33.72
C ASN A 429 -12.20 41.82 -32.35
N VAL A 430 -11.65 42.34 -31.25
CA VAL A 430 -12.06 41.97 -29.89
C VAL A 430 -12.28 43.24 -29.05
N PHE A 431 -13.37 43.30 -28.29
CA PHE A 431 -13.68 44.47 -27.46
C PHE A 431 -14.47 44.15 -26.19
N VAL A 432 -14.41 45.07 -25.22
CA VAL A 432 -15.25 45.05 -24.02
C VAL A 432 -16.67 45.51 -24.37
N SER A 433 -17.68 44.71 -24.04
CA SER A 433 -19.08 44.93 -24.42
C SER A 433 -20.02 45.19 -23.23
N ASN A 434 -19.46 45.61 -22.09
CA ASN A 434 -20.23 46.06 -20.93
C ASN A 434 -21.17 47.22 -21.31
N GLY A 435 -22.43 47.16 -20.87
CA GLY A 435 -23.40 48.26 -21.02
C GLY A 435 -24.16 48.31 -22.36
N PHE A 436 -23.87 47.42 -23.31
CA PHE A 436 -24.56 47.36 -24.60
C PHE A 436 -25.80 46.46 -24.54
N SER A 437 -26.89 46.84 -25.21
CA SER A 437 -28.08 45.99 -25.34
C SER A 437 -27.90 44.92 -26.41
N ASP A 438 -28.64 43.80 -26.31
CA ASP A 438 -28.58 42.69 -27.27
C ASP A 438 -28.79 43.15 -28.72
N LYS A 439 -29.62 44.20 -28.89
CA LYS A 439 -29.96 44.82 -30.16
C LYS A 439 -28.81 45.65 -30.73
N GLU A 440 -28.03 46.32 -29.88
CA GLU A 440 -26.82 47.04 -30.32
C GLU A 440 -25.72 46.07 -30.77
N LEU A 441 -25.80 44.80 -30.35
CA LEU A 441 -24.89 43.74 -30.74
C LEU A 441 -25.49 42.83 -31.83
N ASP A 442 -26.54 43.25 -32.56
CA ASP A 442 -27.18 42.42 -33.60
C ASP A 442 -26.24 42.02 -34.76
N ASP A 443 -25.23 42.83 -35.04
CA ASP A 443 -24.23 42.57 -36.09
C ASP A 443 -22.89 42.02 -35.53
N VAL A 444 -22.88 41.56 -34.27
CA VAL A 444 -21.70 40.98 -33.60
C VAL A 444 -21.63 39.48 -33.84
N TYR A 445 -20.42 38.94 -33.97
CA TYR A 445 -20.17 37.54 -34.30
C TYR A 445 -20.67 36.61 -33.18
N ASP A 446 -21.26 35.48 -33.56
CA ASP A 446 -21.74 34.47 -32.62
C ASP A 446 -20.57 33.62 -32.11
N ILE A 447 -20.19 33.87 -30.86
CA ILE A 447 -19.09 33.22 -30.14
C ILE A 447 -19.59 32.05 -29.27
N THR A 448 -20.77 31.50 -29.58
CA THR A 448 -21.30 30.31 -28.89
C THR A 448 -20.30 29.15 -28.89
N ASP A 449 -19.46 29.00 -29.91
CA ASP A 449 -18.44 27.95 -29.98
C ASP A 449 -17.28 28.17 -28.98
N VAL A 450 -16.96 29.43 -28.63
CA VAL A 450 -15.99 29.79 -27.58
C VAL A 450 -16.55 29.44 -26.19
N ILE A 451 -17.86 29.64 -25.99
CA ILE A 451 -18.53 29.37 -24.72
C ILE A 451 -18.85 27.87 -24.56
N TYR A 452 -19.34 27.23 -25.64
CA TYR A 452 -19.94 25.88 -25.67
C TYR A 452 -19.39 25.01 -26.81
N PRO A 453 -18.17 24.51 -26.66
CA PRO A 453 -17.45 23.78 -27.70
C PRO A 453 -18.01 22.40 -28.08
N GLU A 454 -18.95 21.86 -27.29
CA GLU A 454 -19.52 20.52 -27.48
C GLU A 454 -20.75 20.50 -28.43
N ARG A 455 -21.23 21.65 -28.93
CA ARG A 455 -22.32 21.68 -29.91
C ARG A 455 -21.79 21.20 -31.27
N GLU A 456 -22.42 20.17 -31.82
CA GLU A 456 -21.97 19.42 -33.00
C GLU A 456 -21.79 20.28 -34.27
N PHE A 457 -20.62 20.91 -34.44
CA PHE A 457 -20.10 21.28 -35.74
C PHE A 457 -18.73 20.65 -35.97
N GLU A 458 -18.76 19.50 -36.64
CA GLU A 458 -17.59 18.92 -37.31
C GLU A 458 -17.05 19.93 -38.34
N ASN A 459 -16.08 20.77 -37.96
CA ASN A 459 -14.91 21.16 -38.77
C ASN A 459 -14.19 22.45 -38.34
N SER A 460 -14.58 23.14 -37.27
CA SER A 460 -13.71 24.18 -36.70
C SER A 460 -12.58 23.52 -35.91
N LEU A 461 -11.32 23.93 -36.13
CA LEU A 461 -10.14 23.47 -35.37
C LEU A 461 -10.33 23.66 -33.85
N ILE A 462 -11.14 24.65 -33.47
CA ILE A 462 -11.55 25.02 -32.11
C ILE A 462 -12.38 23.91 -31.44
N SER A 463 -13.31 23.26 -32.16
CA SER A 463 -14.16 22.18 -31.62
C SER A 463 -13.38 20.96 -31.08
N LYS A 464 -12.14 20.73 -31.54
CA LYS A 464 -11.31 19.59 -31.08
C LYS A 464 -10.41 19.91 -29.89
N PHE A 465 -10.19 21.19 -29.61
CA PHE A 465 -9.38 21.64 -28.48
C PHE A 465 -10.15 21.72 -27.18
N PHE A 466 -11.45 21.99 -27.30
CA PHE A 466 -12.24 22.42 -26.18
C PHE A 466 -13.06 21.32 -25.49
N VAL A 467 -13.01 20.08 -25.99
CA VAL A 467 -13.67 18.92 -25.34
C VAL A 467 -13.10 18.64 -23.92
N ASP A 468 -12.06 19.33 -23.47
CA ASP A 468 -11.41 19.10 -22.17
C ASP A 468 -11.25 20.34 -21.26
N ARG A 469 -11.65 21.56 -21.66
CA ARG A 469 -11.29 22.81 -20.93
C ARG A 469 -12.43 23.66 -20.37
N SER A 470 -13.49 24.00 -21.12
CA SER A 470 -14.42 25.05 -20.64
C SER A 470 -15.39 24.60 -19.55
N ARG A 471 -15.82 23.33 -19.53
CA ARG A 471 -16.67 22.79 -18.45
C ARG A 471 -15.90 22.33 -17.20
N THR A 472 -14.64 21.95 -17.36
CA THR A 472 -13.79 21.44 -16.26
C THR A 472 -13.06 22.56 -15.51
N ASP A 473 -12.69 23.64 -16.21
CA ASP A 473 -11.84 24.70 -15.64
C ASP A 473 -12.60 25.99 -15.31
N CYS A 474 -13.80 26.25 -15.85
CA CYS A 474 -14.58 27.49 -15.59
C CYS A 474 -15.91 27.21 -14.85
N MET A 475 -15.84 27.00 -13.53
CA MET A 475 -16.93 26.47 -12.67
C MET A 475 -18.23 27.29 -12.61
N TYR A 476 -18.21 28.52 -13.10
CA TYR A 476 -19.32 29.47 -13.01
C TYR A 476 -19.99 29.77 -14.34
N LEU A 477 -19.51 29.24 -15.47
CA LEU A 477 -20.16 29.41 -16.78
C LEU A 477 -21.28 28.41 -17.05
N GLU A 478 -21.42 27.34 -16.25
CA GLU A 478 -22.49 26.33 -16.42
C GLU A 478 -23.91 26.94 -16.44
N ASN A 479 -24.14 27.99 -15.65
CA ASN A 479 -25.45 28.65 -15.55
C ASN A 479 -25.65 29.75 -16.60
N TYR A 480 -24.62 30.07 -17.39
CA TYR A 480 -24.72 31.08 -18.44
C TYR A 480 -25.57 30.58 -19.62
N ASP A 481 -25.75 29.26 -19.74
CA ASP A 481 -26.54 28.60 -20.82
C ASP A 481 -27.97 29.14 -20.91
N ASP A 482 -28.57 29.53 -19.78
CA ASP A 482 -29.96 29.97 -19.70
C ASP A 482 -30.16 31.46 -20.02
N ILE A 483 -29.07 32.24 -20.05
CA ILE A 483 -29.10 33.71 -20.21
C ILE A 483 -28.13 34.26 -21.27
N SER A 484 -27.31 33.40 -21.90
CA SER A 484 -26.39 33.83 -22.96
C SER A 484 -27.13 34.20 -24.24
N ASP A 485 -26.71 35.32 -24.83
CA ASP A 485 -27.13 35.76 -26.17
C ASP A 485 -26.23 35.21 -27.29
N GLY A 486 -25.18 34.45 -26.96
CA GLY A 486 -24.16 33.95 -27.89
C GLY A 486 -23.17 35.00 -28.39
N LYS A 487 -23.32 36.27 -28.00
CA LYS A 487 -22.54 37.41 -28.55
C LYS A 487 -21.50 37.94 -27.56
N ARG A 488 -21.60 37.51 -26.30
CA ARG A 488 -20.78 37.99 -25.20
C ARG A 488 -20.21 36.83 -24.38
N VAL A 489 -18.95 36.96 -23.99
CA VAL A 489 -18.27 36.07 -23.05
C VAL A 489 -17.95 36.86 -21.79
N PRO A 490 -18.50 36.50 -20.62
CA PRO A 490 -18.04 37.07 -19.37
C PRO A 490 -16.68 36.47 -19.02
N VAL A 491 -15.70 37.33 -18.71
CA VAL A 491 -14.41 36.88 -18.16
C VAL A 491 -14.34 37.00 -16.64
N GLY A 492 -15.34 37.64 -16.02
CA GLY A 492 -15.48 37.76 -14.57
C GLY A 492 -16.92 37.61 -14.10
N PHE A 493 -17.10 37.49 -12.78
CA PHE A 493 -18.42 37.52 -12.16
C PHE A 493 -18.37 38.12 -10.76
N ASN A 494 -19.53 38.48 -10.23
CA ASN A 494 -19.74 38.90 -8.86
C ASN A 494 -20.87 38.09 -8.23
N VAL A 495 -20.94 38.11 -6.90
CA VAL A 495 -22.04 37.51 -6.14
C VAL A 495 -22.61 38.52 -5.15
N PRO A 496 -23.94 38.58 -4.98
CA PRO A 496 -24.54 39.41 -3.95
C PRO A 496 -24.06 39.00 -2.56
N VAL A 497 -23.72 39.99 -1.76
CA VAL A 497 -23.22 39.83 -0.39
C VAL A 497 -23.76 40.93 0.51
N ILE A 498 -23.67 40.68 1.81
CA ILE A 498 -24.06 41.64 2.83
C ILE A 498 -22.80 42.10 3.55
N TYR A 499 -22.50 43.38 3.39
CA TYR A 499 -21.49 44.06 4.18
C TYR A 499 -22.07 44.48 5.52
N ILE A 500 -21.43 44.08 6.61
CA ILE A 500 -21.87 44.40 7.96
C ILE A 500 -20.82 45.26 8.64
N ASN A 501 -21.28 46.37 9.21
CA ASN A 501 -20.48 47.21 10.07
C ASN A 501 -20.33 46.54 11.44
N GLU A 502 -19.14 45.97 11.70
CA GLU A 502 -18.85 45.24 12.93
C GLU A 502 -19.14 46.07 14.20
N SER A 503 -18.93 47.39 14.14
CA SER A 503 -19.19 48.29 15.28
C SER A 503 -20.67 48.44 15.66
N LYS A 504 -21.59 48.03 14.77
CA LYS A 504 -23.04 48.10 14.94
C LYS A 504 -23.66 46.77 15.36
N LEU A 505 -22.85 45.72 15.52
CA LEU A 505 -23.33 44.41 15.97
C LEU A 505 -23.85 44.47 17.41
N LEU A 506 -24.97 43.81 17.66
CA LEU A 506 -25.50 43.61 19.00
C LEU A 506 -24.50 42.80 19.85
N PRO A 507 -24.32 43.11 21.14
CA PRO A 507 -23.42 42.36 22.01
C PRO A 507 -23.78 40.87 22.07
N GLY A 508 -22.85 40.00 21.67
CA GLY A 508 -23.05 38.55 21.66
C GLY A 508 -23.81 38.02 20.43
N ALA A 509 -23.97 38.83 19.37
CA ALA A 509 -24.49 38.36 18.09
C ALA A 509 -23.60 37.25 17.50
N GLU A 510 -24.21 36.12 17.14
CA GLU A 510 -23.56 35.05 16.39
C GLU A 510 -23.79 35.28 14.89
N LEU A 511 -22.70 35.39 14.12
CA LEU A 511 -22.76 35.59 12.68
C LEU A 511 -23.19 34.28 11.99
N PRO A 512 -24.22 34.30 11.14
CA PRO A 512 -24.57 33.14 10.34
C PRO A 512 -23.54 32.93 9.20
N GLU A 513 -23.42 31.71 8.70
CA GLU A 513 -22.54 31.40 7.56
C GLU A 513 -23.09 31.95 6.23
N LYS A 514 -24.43 31.97 6.08
CA LYS A 514 -25.14 32.54 4.92
C LYS A 514 -26.39 33.30 5.38
N VAL A 515 -26.87 34.23 4.56
CA VAL A 515 -28.09 35.02 4.84
C VAL A 515 -29.18 34.71 3.82
N GLY A 516 -30.30 34.14 4.28
CA GLY A 516 -31.45 33.84 3.42
C GLY A 516 -32.70 34.64 3.76
N SER A 517 -32.71 35.42 4.86
CA SER A 517 -33.90 36.16 5.28
C SER A 517 -33.57 37.39 6.12
N LEU A 518 -34.54 38.31 6.21
CA LEU A 518 -34.39 39.51 7.04
C LEU A 518 -34.24 39.14 8.54
N LYS A 519 -34.78 37.98 8.96
CA LYS A 519 -34.65 37.51 10.35
C LYS A 519 -33.21 37.24 10.73
N ASP A 520 -32.39 36.77 9.80
CA ASP A 520 -30.98 36.47 10.05
C ASP A 520 -30.20 37.75 10.27
N ILE A 521 -30.59 38.81 9.56
CA ILE A 521 -30.05 40.16 9.72
C ILE A 521 -30.53 40.83 11.01
N THR A 522 -31.83 40.72 11.35
CA THR A 522 -32.40 41.37 12.54
C THR A 522 -31.84 40.89 13.87
N LYS A 523 -31.19 39.71 13.89
CA LYS A 523 -30.48 39.20 15.06
C LYS A 523 -29.11 39.84 15.25
N LEU A 524 -28.56 40.46 14.20
CA LEU A 524 -27.20 41.00 14.19
C LEU A 524 -27.15 42.46 14.60
N ILE A 525 -28.17 43.24 14.24
CA ILE A 525 -28.22 44.70 14.38
C ILE A 525 -29.53 45.14 15.05
N GLY A 526 -29.61 46.38 15.55
CA GLY A 526 -30.80 46.93 16.21
C GLY A 526 -32.01 47.07 15.30
N GLU A 527 -33.20 47.23 15.89
CA GLU A 527 -34.46 47.41 15.16
C GLU A 527 -34.52 48.74 14.37
N GLU A 528 -33.81 49.77 14.84
CA GLU A 528 -33.80 51.14 14.28
C GLU A 528 -32.59 51.43 13.36
N ASP A 529 -31.76 50.42 13.08
CA ASP A 529 -30.55 50.59 12.27
C ASP A 529 -30.88 50.74 10.77
N ILE A 530 -30.11 51.57 10.07
CA ILE A 530 -30.27 51.86 8.64
C ILE A 530 -29.66 50.71 7.81
N ILE A 531 -30.39 50.29 6.76
CA ILE A 531 -29.90 49.36 5.73
C ILE A 531 -29.66 50.18 4.46
N ALA A 532 -28.43 50.15 3.97
CA ALA A 532 -28.08 50.66 2.66
C ALA A 532 -28.23 49.54 1.61
N VAL A 533 -28.67 49.88 0.41
CA VAL A 533 -28.80 48.93 -0.72
C VAL A 533 -28.14 49.55 -1.94
N ASN A 534 -27.34 48.77 -2.66
CA ASN A 534 -26.84 49.15 -3.98
C ASN A 534 -28.04 49.32 -4.93
N PRO A 535 -28.25 50.51 -5.53
CA PRO A 535 -29.39 50.75 -6.43
C PRO A 535 -29.50 49.76 -7.59
N GLU A 536 -28.37 49.21 -8.04
CA GLU A 536 -28.32 48.23 -9.14
C GLU A 536 -28.83 46.85 -8.73
N LEU A 537 -28.96 46.60 -7.42
CA LEU A 537 -29.37 45.31 -6.85
C LEU A 537 -30.67 45.42 -6.03
N GLU A 538 -31.50 46.42 -6.32
CA GLU A 538 -32.79 46.61 -5.64
C GLU A 538 -33.75 45.44 -5.90
N GLU A 539 -33.73 44.85 -7.08
CA GLU A 539 -34.58 43.72 -7.45
C GLU A 539 -34.17 42.44 -6.70
N GLU A 540 -32.88 42.10 -6.71
CA GLU A 540 -32.31 40.97 -5.97
C GLU A 540 -32.50 41.15 -4.46
N PHE A 541 -32.36 42.38 -3.96
CA PHE A 541 -32.65 42.69 -2.56
C PHE A 541 -34.12 42.42 -2.21
N ASP A 542 -35.05 42.89 -3.05
CA ASP A 542 -36.48 42.67 -2.86
C ASP A 542 -36.85 41.18 -2.93
N ASP A 543 -36.23 40.41 -3.83
CA ASP A 543 -36.45 38.97 -3.98
C ASP A 543 -35.97 38.19 -2.76
N VAL A 544 -34.79 38.51 -2.23
CA VAL A 544 -34.19 37.83 -1.08
C VAL A 544 -34.92 38.16 0.22
N PHE A 545 -35.35 39.42 0.41
CA PHE A 545 -35.96 39.88 1.67
C PHE A 545 -37.49 40.04 1.63
N ASN A 546 -38.11 39.80 0.47
CA ASN A 546 -39.57 39.72 0.24
C ASN A 546 -40.38 40.91 0.80
N LYS A 547 -39.83 42.13 0.68
CA LYS A 547 -40.41 43.41 1.14
C LYS A 547 -40.77 43.53 2.63
N ASP A 548 -40.42 42.56 3.47
CA ASP A 548 -40.85 42.49 4.89
C ASP A 548 -40.00 43.40 5.81
N ILE A 549 -39.81 44.67 5.45
CA ILE A 549 -38.87 45.60 6.09
C ILE A 549 -39.59 46.52 7.09
N SER A 550 -40.56 45.99 7.84
CA SER A 550 -41.42 46.83 8.70
C SER A 550 -40.62 47.50 9.83
N GLY A 551 -40.43 48.82 9.72
CA GLY A 551 -39.82 49.67 10.75
C GLY A 551 -38.38 50.13 10.48
N ARG A 552 -37.73 49.69 9.40
CA ARG A 552 -36.34 50.09 9.08
C ARG A 552 -36.28 51.15 7.97
N ILE A 553 -35.27 52.01 8.03
CA ILE A 553 -34.98 52.99 7.00
C ILE A 553 -34.06 52.33 5.95
N VAL A 554 -34.62 51.98 4.80
CA VAL A 554 -33.87 51.53 3.62
C VAL A 554 -33.52 52.76 2.80
N LEU A 555 -32.22 52.96 2.53
CA LEU A 555 -31.73 54.05 1.69
C LEU A 555 -30.86 53.49 0.59
N SER A 556 -31.11 53.94 -0.63
CA SER A 556 -30.27 53.71 -1.80
C SER A 556 -29.03 54.61 -1.73
N ASP A 557 -28.19 54.44 -0.71
CA ASP A 557 -27.07 55.33 -0.43
C ASP A 557 -25.88 54.61 0.24
N LYS A 558 -24.92 54.16 -0.59
CA LYS A 558 -23.64 53.57 -0.17
C LYS A 558 -22.87 54.46 0.80
N GLU A 559 -22.94 55.79 0.66
CA GLU A 559 -22.23 56.73 1.53
C GLU A 559 -22.71 56.61 2.98
N LYS A 560 -23.97 56.24 3.22
CA LYS A 560 -24.46 56.01 4.59
C LYS A 560 -23.72 54.87 5.27
N PHE A 561 -23.38 53.81 4.54
CA PHE A 561 -22.59 52.72 5.08
C PHE A 561 -21.12 53.11 5.26
N LEU A 562 -20.51 53.75 4.26
CA LEU A 562 -19.11 54.18 4.33
C LEU A 562 -18.82 55.19 5.46
N ASN A 563 -19.81 56.02 5.79
CA ASN A 563 -19.76 56.99 6.89
C ASN A 563 -20.21 56.41 8.26
N GLY A 564 -20.68 55.17 8.31
CA GLY A 564 -21.08 54.49 9.54
C GLY A 564 -22.47 54.81 10.08
N GLU A 565 -23.28 55.45 9.26
CA GLU A 565 -24.68 55.71 9.55
C GLU A 565 -25.52 54.44 9.35
N ALA A 566 -25.22 53.65 8.31
CA ALA A 566 -25.83 52.35 8.06
C ALA A 566 -25.09 51.20 8.76
N ALA A 567 -25.85 50.27 9.32
CA ALA A 567 -25.30 49.08 9.95
C ALA A 567 -24.99 48.00 8.90
N ILE A 568 -25.72 48.01 7.79
CA ILE A 568 -25.64 47.01 6.73
C ILE A 568 -25.65 47.68 5.38
N TYR A 569 -24.93 47.08 4.44
CA TYR A 569 -24.99 47.42 3.04
C TYR A 569 -25.12 46.14 2.20
N PHE A 570 -26.25 46.03 1.49
CA PHE A 570 -26.47 44.98 0.51
C PHE A 570 -25.90 45.43 -0.83
N SER A 571 -24.93 44.68 -1.33
CA SER A 571 -24.30 44.94 -2.62
C SER A 571 -23.75 43.61 -3.16
N ASP A 572 -22.75 43.64 -4.01
CA ASP A 572 -22.03 42.46 -4.49
C ASP A 572 -20.52 42.58 -4.27
N THR A 573 -19.80 41.53 -4.61
CA THR A 573 -18.35 41.43 -4.38
C THR A 573 -17.49 42.44 -5.14
N SER A 574 -17.99 43.11 -6.18
CA SER A 574 -17.25 44.13 -6.94
C SER A 574 -16.79 45.28 -6.03
N GLU A 575 -17.60 45.62 -5.03
CA GLU A 575 -17.34 46.74 -4.12
C GLU A 575 -16.49 46.33 -2.90
N TYR A 576 -16.04 45.08 -2.83
CA TYR A 576 -15.31 44.55 -1.69
C TYR A 576 -14.08 45.37 -1.31
N PHE A 577 -13.17 45.56 -2.26
CA PHE A 577 -11.88 46.19 -2.00
C PHE A 577 -12.03 47.68 -1.70
N GLU A 578 -12.93 48.36 -2.42
CA GLU A 578 -13.25 49.75 -2.17
C GLU A 578 -13.87 49.92 -0.78
N THR A 579 -14.88 49.12 -0.45
CA THR A 579 -15.58 49.16 0.83
C THR A 579 -14.59 48.89 1.96
N LYS A 580 -13.77 47.84 1.87
CA LYS A 580 -12.75 47.51 2.87
C LYS A 580 -11.72 48.63 3.05
N LYS A 581 -11.30 49.28 1.96
CA LYS A 581 -10.34 50.41 1.99
C LYS A 581 -10.93 51.66 2.63
N MET A 582 -12.19 51.98 2.32
CA MET A 582 -12.87 53.18 2.82
C MET A 582 -13.31 53.01 4.28
N THR A 583 -13.88 51.86 4.66
CA THR A 583 -14.31 51.62 6.05
C THR A 583 -13.13 51.40 7.00
N ALA A 584 -12.00 50.85 6.56
CA ALA A 584 -10.80 50.73 7.40
C ALA A 584 -10.29 52.08 7.92
N LYS A 585 -10.59 53.19 7.23
CA LYS A 585 -10.27 54.55 7.69
C LYS A 585 -11.25 55.08 8.75
N ASN A 586 -12.49 54.59 8.75
CA ASN A 586 -13.58 55.18 9.53
C ASN A 586 -14.08 54.28 10.68
N MET A 587 -14.12 52.95 10.51
CA MET A 587 -14.88 52.04 11.40
C MET A 587 -14.29 50.64 11.60
N GLY A 588 -13.27 50.25 10.83
CA GLY A 588 -12.74 48.88 10.83
C GLY A 588 -13.06 48.12 9.54
N ILE A 589 -12.74 46.82 9.52
CA ILE A 589 -12.96 45.94 8.36
C ILE A 589 -14.42 45.46 8.41
N PRO A 590 -15.23 45.68 7.35
CA PRO A 590 -16.59 45.22 7.33
C PRO A 590 -16.61 43.70 7.14
N LEU A 591 -17.55 43.03 7.80
CA LEU A 591 -17.76 41.59 7.62
C LEU A 591 -18.60 41.35 6.38
N ILE A 592 -18.37 40.23 5.70
CA ILE A 592 -19.06 39.88 4.46
C ILE A 592 -19.77 38.58 4.70
N LEU A 593 -21.09 38.61 4.52
CA LEU A 593 -21.92 37.42 4.58
C LEU A 593 -22.50 37.13 3.19
N PRO A 594 -22.25 35.95 2.62
CA PRO A 594 -22.88 35.55 1.37
C PRO A 594 -24.38 35.24 1.57
N LEU A 595 -25.15 35.31 0.48
CA LEU A 595 -26.54 34.90 0.49
C LEU A 595 -26.71 33.37 0.51
N GLU A 596 -27.87 32.91 0.99
CA GLU A 596 -28.23 31.49 0.99
C GLU A 596 -28.41 30.95 -0.43
N GLU A 597 -29.08 31.73 -1.30
CA GLU A 597 -29.17 31.46 -2.73
C GLU A 597 -27.97 32.08 -3.46
N GLU A 598 -27.29 31.27 -4.28
CA GLU A 598 -26.12 31.69 -5.05
C GLU A 598 -26.58 32.31 -6.36
N ILE A 599 -26.78 33.63 -6.35
CA ILE A 599 -27.03 34.45 -7.53
C ILE A 599 -25.66 34.84 -8.12
N ILE A 600 -25.46 34.57 -9.41
CA ILE A 600 -24.24 34.95 -10.14
C ILE A 600 -24.56 36.17 -11.01
N LEU A 601 -23.78 37.23 -10.83
CA LEU A 601 -23.85 38.45 -11.61
C LEU A 601 -22.62 38.47 -12.54
N TYR A 602 -22.78 38.06 -13.79
CA TYR A 602 -21.69 38.07 -14.76
C TYR A 602 -21.25 39.51 -15.08
N ASP A 603 -19.94 39.71 -15.24
CA ASP A 603 -19.34 41.01 -15.51
C ASP A 603 -18.12 40.85 -16.43
N SER A 604 -17.52 41.97 -16.84
CA SER A 604 -16.39 42.04 -17.75
C SER A 604 -16.70 41.25 -19.03
N PHE A 605 -17.77 41.64 -19.72
CA PHE A 605 -18.16 41.03 -20.99
C PHE A 605 -17.23 41.47 -22.11
N TRP A 606 -16.84 40.51 -22.91
CA TRP A 606 -16.09 40.71 -24.15
C TRP A 606 -16.82 40.12 -25.33
N SER A 607 -16.58 40.67 -26.51
CA SER A 607 -17.20 40.29 -27.77
C SER A 607 -16.19 40.26 -28.90
N VAL A 608 -16.50 39.48 -29.94
CA VAL A 608 -15.74 39.44 -31.21
C VAL A 608 -16.56 40.13 -32.29
N TYR A 609 -15.96 41.08 -32.99
CA TYR A 609 -16.55 41.66 -34.19
C TYR A 609 -16.18 40.82 -35.42
N ASP A 610 -17.11 40.64 -36.37
CA ASP A 610 -16.81 39.92 -37.61
C ASP A 610 -15.92 40.79 -38.52
N SER A 611 -14.63 40.44 -38.61
CA SER A 611 -13.66 41.19 -39.41
C SER A 611 -13.70 40.84 -40.91
N SER A 612 -14.57 39.90 -41.33
CA SER A 612 -14.64 39.25 -42.65
C SER A 612 -13.46 38.33 -43.01
N SER A 613 -12.38 38.31 -42.21
CA SER A 613 -11.24 37.41 -42.38
C SER A 613 -11.38 36.20 -41.46
N GLU A 614 -11.48 35.01 -42.05
CA GLU A 614 -11.62 33.74 -41.29
C GLU A 614 -10.45 33.53 -40.32
N ASP A 615 -9.23 33.93 -40.72
CA ASP A 615 -8.02 33.74 -39.93
C ASP A 615 -7.94 34.74 -38.75
N GLU A 616 -8.47 35.97 -38.91
CA GLU A 616 -8.54 36.97 -37.83
C GLU A 616 -9.67 36.67 -36.85
N ASN A 617 -10.82 36.20 -37.34
CA ASN A 617 -11.91 35.74 -36.48
C ASN A 617 -11.46 34.53 -35.64
N GLU A 618 -10.75 33.56 -36.23
CA GLU A 618 -10.18 32.41 -35.50
C GLU A 618 -9.16 32.88 -34.43
N ALA A 619 -8.32 33.86 -34.76
CA ALA A 619 -7.38 34.45 -33.80
C ALA A 619 -8.07 35.24 -32.68
N ALA A 620 -9.15 35.97 -32.98
CA ALA A 620 -9.95 36.73 -32.03
C ALA A 620 -10.70 35.81 -31.05
N GLU A 621 -11.30 34.74 -31.55
CA GLU A 621 -11.92 33.69 -30.73
C GLU A 621 -10.90 33.03 -29.79
N GLU A 622 -9.71 32.70 -30.30
CA GLU A 622 -8.64 32.10 -29.49
C GLU A 622 -8.08 33.09 -28.46
N PHE A 623 -8.04 34.39 -28.77
CA PHE A 623 -7.68 35.42 -27.80
C PHE A 623 -8.69 35.48 -26.63
N LEU A 624 -10.01 35.42 -26.91
CA LEU A 624 -11.02 35.34 -25.86
C LEU A 624 -10.94 34.04 -25.06
N SER A 625 -10.66 32.92 -25.72
CA SER A 625 -10.39 31.65 -25.05
C SER A 625 -9.20 31.76 -24.09
N PHE A 626 -8.12 32.40 -24.55
CA PHE A 626 -6.94 32.64 -23.74
C PHE A 626 -7.24 33.51 -22.50
N MET A 627 -8.14 34.49 -22.62
CA MET A 627 -8.62 35.31 -21.50
C MET A 627 -9.33 34.51 -20.39
N LEU A 628 -9.81 33.30 -20.67
CA LEU A 628 -10.43 32.39 -19.70
C LEU A 628 -9.42 31.41 -19.05
N THR A 629 -8.16 31.41 -19.49
CA THR A 629 -7.11 30.53 -18.94
C THR A 629 -6.63 31.01 -17.57
N GLU A 630 -6.05 30.10 -16.79
CA GLU A 630 -5.42 30.44 -15.50
C GLU A 630 -4.37 31.56 -15.66
N THR A 631 -3.59 31.53 -16.75
CA THR A 631 -2.54 32.51 -17.03
C THR A 631 -3.11 33.93 -17.14
N ALA A 632 -4.10 34.14 -18.02
CA ALA A 632 -4.69 35.46 -18.21
C ALA A 632 -5.50 35.91 -16.99
N GLN A 633 -6.31 35.02 -16.41
CA GLN A 633 -7.14 35.32 -15.24
C GLN A 633 -6.31 35.68 -14.01
N ASN A 634 -5.14 35.07 -13.82
CA ASN A 634 -4.21 35.44 -12.75
C ASN A 634 -3.63 36.84 -12.94
N GLU A 635 -3.29 37.23 -14.18
CA GLU A 635 -2.85 38.59 -14.49
C GLU A 635 -3.95 39.62 -14.21
N ILE A 636 -5.19 39.33 -14.64
CA ILE A 636 -6.34 40.21 -14.42
C ILE A 636 -6.66 40.31 -12.93
N TYR A 637 -7.01 39.21 -12.26
CA TYR A 637 -7.71 39.26 -10.98
C TYR A 637 -6.80 39.20 -9.74
N LEU A 638 -5.56 38.71 -9.83
CA LEU A 638 -4.63 38.77 -8.68
C LEU A 638 -3.91 40.11 -8.58
N LYS A 639 -3.85 40.87 -9.68
CA LYS A 639 -3.18 42.17 -9.74
C LYS A 639 -4.17 43.34 -9.77
N ASP A 640 -5.37 43.14 -10.31
CA ASP A 640 -6.46 44.12 -10.21
C ASP A 640 -7.15 44.02 -8.82
N HIS A 641 -7.51 45.18 -8.28
CA HIS A 641 -8.09 45.31 -6.94
C HIS A 641 -9.55 45.76 -6.97
N GLY A 642 -10.32 45.38 -7.99
CA GLY A 642 -11.76 45.22 -7.80
C GLY A 642 -12.65 45.72 -8.92
N LYS A 643 -13.15 44.77 -9.73
CA LYS A 643 -14.44 44.89 -10.43
C LYS A 643 -15.16 43.55 -10.54
N ALA A 644 -14.43 42.45 -10.71
CA ALA A 644 -15.01 41.10 -10.76
C ALA A 644 -14.08 40.03 -10.15
N LEU A 645 -14.62 38.83 -9.96
CA LEU A 645 -13.93 37.62 -9.51
C LEU A 645 -13.57 36.71 -10.69
N PRO A 646 -12.49 35.91 -10.58
CA PRO A 646 -12.04 35.03 -11.65
C PRO A 646 -13.02 33.88 -11.92
N ILE A 647 -13.39 33.67 -13.18
CA ILE A 647 -14.22 32.55 -13.62
C ILE A 647 -13.43 31.23 -13.66
N ASN A 648 -12.12 31.30 -13.92
CA ASN A 648 -11.25 30.13 -13.94
C ASN A 648 -11.07 29.55 -12.53
N LYS A 649 -11.19 28.23 -12.40
CA LYS A 649 -11.13 27.49 -11.14
C LYS A 649 -9.81 27.65 -10.41
N ASP A 650 -8.69 27.47 -11.12
CA ASP A 650 -7.36 27.51 -10.51
C ASP A 650 -7.02 28.95 -10.11
N SER A 651 -7.39 29.92 -10.95
CA SER A 651 -7.31 31.35 -10.59
C SER A 651 -8.21 31.71 -9.40
N MET A 652 -9.41 31.15 -9.30
CA MET A 652 -10.30 31.32 -8.15
C MET A 652 -9.70 30.70 -6.87
N ALA A 653 -9.08 29.52 -6.97
CA ALA A 653 -8.36 28.92 -5.86
C ALA A 653 -7.17 29.78 -5.41
N ALA A 654 -6.41 30.35 -6.35
CA ALA A 654 -5.32 31.28 -6.05
C ALA A 654 -5.82 32.59 -5.43
N PHE A 655 -6.93 33.13 -5.96
CA PHE A 655 -7.55 34.36 -5.49
C PHE A 655 -8.08 34.20 -4.06
N THR A 656 -8.86 33.15 -3.78
CA THR A 656 -9.37 32.87 -2.42
C THR A 656 -8.26 32.50 -1.45
N GLY A 657 -7.20 31.82 -1.89
CA GLY A 657 -6.00 31.58 -1.10
C GLY A 657 -5.27 32.87 -0.70
N THR A 658 -5.34 33.89 -1.56
CA THR A 658 -4.77 35.23 -1.30
C THR A 658 -5.71 36.08 -0.43
N TYR A 659 -7.01 36.03 -0.71
CA TYR A 659 -8.08 36.82 -0.08
C TYR A 659 -9.09 35.89 0.61
N GLY A 660 -8.75 35.43 1.83
CA GLY A 660 -9.51 34.39 2.56
C GLY A 660 -10.99 34.68 2.86
N ASP A 661 -11.43 35.94 2.74
CA ASP A 661 -12.83 36.36 2.93
C ASP A 661 -13.77 35.77 1.85
N PHE A 662 -13.22 35.27 0.73
CA PHE A 662 -13.95 34.64 -0.37
C PHE A 662 -14.01 33.11 -0.31
N SER A 663 -13.56 32.50 0.80
CA SER A 663 -13.46 31.03 0.93
C SER A 663 -14.77 30.28 0.68
N PHE A 664 -15.93 30.90 0.93
CA PHE A 664 -17.26 30.33 0.65
C PHE A 664 -17.47 29.97 -0.83
N LEU A 665 -16.73 30.60 -1.76
CA LEU A 665 -16.78 30.31 -3.20
C LEU A 665 -16.04 29.03 -3.59
N THR A 666 -15.19 28.48 -2.73
CA THR A 666 -14.45 27.23 -3.03
C THR A 666 -15.19 25.97 -2.59
N GLU A 667 -16.27 26.08 -1.80
CA GLU A 667 -17.03 24.91 -1.34
C GLU A 667 -17.71 24.13 -2.48
N LYS A 668 -17.89 24.76 -3.63
CA LYS A 668 -18.40 24.15 -4.87
C LYS A 668 -17.46 23.07 -5.42
N GLU A 669 -16.14 23.13 -5.13
CA GLU A 669 -15.16 22.09 -5.53
C GLU A 669 -15.49 20.71 -4.96
N LYS A 670 -16.09 20.65 -3.76
CA LYS A 670 -16.45 19.38 -3.11
C LYS A 670 -17.59 18.63 -3.80
N ARG A 671 -18.32 19.27 -4.73
CA ARG A 671 -19.40 18.61 -5.49
C ARG A 671 -18.89 17.85 -6.73
N PHE A 672 -17.64 18.05 -7.14
CA PHE A 672 -17.07 17.47 -8.38
C PHE A 672 -15.90 16.49 -8.16
N SER A 673 -15.63 16.04 -6.92
CA SER A 673 -14.68 14.93 -6.70
C SER A 673 -15.31 13.61 -7.17
N PHE A 674 -15.14 13.26 -8.43
CA PHE A 674 -15.40 11.91 -8.92
C PHE A 674 -14.26 10.99 -8.46
N ASP A 675 -14.55 10.14 -7.46
CA ASP A 675 -13.81 8.89 -7.27
C ASP A 675 -14.01 8.03 -8.54
N PHE A 676 -12.94 7.84 -9.31
CA PHE A 676 -12.81 6.77 -10.30
C PHE A 676 -11.85 5.68 -9.80
#